data_AF-A0A915N5A0-F1
#
_entry.id   AF-A0A915N5A0-F1
#
_cell.length_a   1.000
_cell.length_b   1.000
_cell.length_c   1.000
_cell.angle_alpha   90.00
_cell.angle_beta   90.00
_cell.angle_gamma   90.00
#
_symmetry.space_group_name_H-M   'P 1'
#
loop_
_entity.id
_entity.type
_entity.pdbx_description
1 polymer ?
#
loop_
_entity_poly.entity_id
_entity_poly.type
_entity_poly.pdbx_seq_one_letter_code
_entity_poly.pdbx_strand_id
1 'polypeptide(L)'
;MPAVKGDGMRGLAVFISDIRNCKSDKTLDGYQKKKYVCKLLFIFLLGHDIDFGHMEAVNLLSSNKYTEKQIGYLFISVLINLNSDLMKLIIQSIKNDLQSRNPVHVNLALQCIANIGSKDMCEAFAHDLPKLLTSGDTVDFVKQSAALCLLKLLRIPIDIIPHSEYSVRIVQLLNDSHLGVVTSAASLIEVLSKKSPDEYKGCVSLAISRLSRIVTSTYTDLQDYTYYFVPAPWLCVKLLRLLQNYPPPEDPGNRARLLECLEGILNRAQDAPKSKKVQHANAKNAVLFEAIALIIHHDSEPNLLVRACNQLGTFLSHRETNLRYLALESMCLLATSEFSHDAVKKHQETIINSLKSERDVSVRQRAVDLLYAMCDRSNAENIVAEMLTYLETADYSIREEMVLKVAILAEKYATDYTWYVDVILKLIRIAGDYVSEEVWCRVIQIVVNREDVQGYAAKTVFEALQQATCHENMVKVGGYILGEFGNLIAGDPRSSPMIQFETLHSRFHLCSIATRCLLMTTYIKFCNLFPEIKTHIQEILRSDTNLRNPDAELQQRAVEYLQLSKVASPDVLATILEEMPLFPEKESSLLAKLKKSQPQTEDLDSSQTEPKHRPSAIMSSTTNAPKPGTSPSASDSSKLLDLSGDVQQLTNGSSAISQLSDIFGNLNTSNGFTSDEPIFNKSDYLKFIVRQTGILYEDEIVQIGCKLEARSNLARLGMFYGNKTSAKFTQFVTAITCPGQLAGQLVCQAKQIDSEIDAGTQIQQLVNVVCLNFFSQSPVIKISFTYTTKDNLQQQFSQNLYIPIFINKFFEPTDMNSEQFFNRWKQLNLPIQECQKIFAAKSSMESEDVSQQLSNLGARVLPGIDPNPDNFVCAGIIHTQAAQIGTLIRLEPNKQTRMYRLTIRSSREGVASTLCDLLTEVI
;
A
#
# COMPACT_ATOMS: atom_id res chain seq x y z
N MET A 1 -3.99 -20.95 -29.81
CA MET A 1 -5.24 -21.74 -29.73
C MET A 1 -6.17 -21.27 -30.83
N PRO A 2 -6.92 -22.16 -31.52
CA PRO A 2 -7.94 -21.73 -32.48
C PRO A 2 -9.15 -21.14 -31.73
N ALA A 3 -9.71 -20.05 -32.26
CA ALA A 3 -10.89 -19.41 -31.68
C ALA A 3 -12.15 -20.24 -31.93
N VAL A 4 -12.86 -20.61 -30.86
CA VAL A 4 -14.19 -21.25 -30.96
C VAL A 4 -15.22 -20.17 -31.30
N LYS A 5 -15.91 -20.35 -32.45
CA LYS A 5 -16.96 -19.42 -32.92
C LYS A 5 -18.21 -19.49 -32.04
N GLY A 6 -19.04 -18.44 -32.10
CA GLY A 6 -20.10 -18.12 -31.14
C GLY A 6 -21.29 -19.08 -30.95
N ASP A 7 -21.29 -20.28 -31.55
CA ASP A 7 -22.34 -21.29 -31.26
C ASP A 7 -22.23 -21.87 -29.84
N GLY A 8 -21.04 -21.79 -29.22
CA GLY A 8 -20.82 -22.30 -27.86
C GLY A 8 -21.71 -21.63 -26.78
N MET A 9 -22.04 -20.34 -26.93
CA MET A 9 -22.84 -19.61 -25.93
C MET A 9 -24.32 -20.02 -25.90
N ARG A 10 -24.92 -20.32 -27.06
CA ARG A 10 -26.28 -20.89 -27.09
C ARG A 10 -26.31 -22.28 -26.45
N GLY A 11 -25.30 -23.11 -26.74
CA GLY A 11 -25.11 -24.40 -26.06
C GLY A 11 -25.01 -24.26 -24.55
N LEU A 12 -24.18 -23.33 -24.05
CA LEU A 12 -24.01 -23.06 -22.61
C LEU A 12 -25.30 -22.57 -21.92
N ALA A 13 -26.04 -21.64 -22.52
CA ALA A 13 -27.29 -21.14 -21.93
C ALA A 13 -28.37 -22.22 -21.84
N VAL A 14 -28.51 -23.05 -22.89
CA VAL A 14 -29.41 -24.22 -22.87
C VAL A 14 -28.93 -25.24 -21.83
N PHE A 15 -27.64 -25.53 -21.76
CA PHE A 15 -27.06 -26.49 -20.83
C PHE A 15 -27.14 -26.05 -19.35
N ILE A 16 -27.00 -24.76 -19.05
CA ILE A 16 -27.24 -24.19 -17.72
C ILE A 16 -28.72 -24.33 -17.35
N SER A 17 -29.63 -24.11 -18.31
CA SER A 17 -31.07 -24.30 -18.14
C SER A 17 -31.42 -25.78 -17.91
N ASP A 18 -30.82 -26.71 -18.66
CA ASP A 18 -30.96 -28.16 -18.46
C ASP A 18 -30.48 -28.60 -17.08
N ILE A 19 -29.35 -28.05 -16.59
CA ILE A 19 -28.84 -28.37 -15.24
C ILE A 19 -29.78 -27.83 -14.15
N ARG A 20 -30.38 -26.65 -14.34
CA ARG A 20 -31.41 -26.12 -13.41
C ARG A 20 -32.67 -26.99 -13.44
N ASN A 21 -33.16 -27.36 -14.62
CA ASN A 21 -34.37 -28.16 -14.79
C ASN A 21 -34.21 -29.59 -14.24
N CYS A 22 -33.03 -30.21 -14.40
CA CYS A 22 -32.71 -31.52 -13.79
C CYS A 22 -32.75 -31.56 -12.26
N LYS A 23 -32.79 -30.41 -11.56
CA LYS A 23 -32.96 -30.36 -10.09
C LYS A 23 -34.41 -30.52 -9.64
N SER A 24 -35.38 -30.24 -10.51
CA SER A 24 -36.78 -30.06 -10.08
C SER A 24 -37.57 -31.35 -9.82
N ASP A 25 -37.14 -32.51 -10.36
CA ASP A 25 -38.05 -33.66 -10.49
C ASP A 25 -37.59 -35.05 -9.97
N LYS A 26 -36.30 -35.29 -9.64
CA LYS A 26 -35.85 -36.63 -9.16
C LYS A 26 -34.73 -36.58 -8.12
N THR A 27 -34.73 -37.55 -7.20
CA THR A 27 -33.63 -37.83 -6.26
C THR A 27 -32.38 -38.29 -7.01
N LEU A 28 -31.50 -37.34 -7.35
CA LEU A 28 -30.27 -37.61 -8.12
C LEU A 28 -29.30 -38.55 -7.38
N ASP A 29 -28.83 -39.58 -8.09
CA ASP A 29 -27.79 -40.50 -7.62
C ASP A 29 -26.43 -39.78 -7.44
N GLY A 30 -25.55 -40.32 -6.58
CA GLY A 30 -24.22 -39.77 -6.29
C GLY A 30 -23.35 -39.58 -7.54
N TYR A 31 -23.42 -40.50 -8.50
CA TYR A 31 -22.70 -40.37 -9.77
C TYR A 31 -23.24 -39.21 -10.62
N GLN A 32 -24.57 -39.02 -10.64
CA GLN A 32 -25.21 -37.91 -11.36
C GLN A 32 -24.86 -36.58 -10.71
N LYS A 33 -24.96 -36.47 -9.37
CA LYS A 33 -24.54 -35.29 -8.60
C LYS A 33 -23.08 -34.92 -8.90
N LYS A 34 -22.14 -35.88 -8.85
CA LYS A 34 -20.74 -35.67 -9.24
C LYS A 34 -20.61 -35.12 -10.67
N LYS A 35 -21.34 -35.69 -11.64
CA LYS A 35 -21.32 -35.25 -13.05
C LYS A 35 -21.83 -33.80 -13.20
N TYR A 36 -22.87 -33.41 -12.48
CA TYR A 36 -23.38 -32.03 -12.47
C TYR A 36 -22.42 -31.06 -11.77
N VAL A 37 -21.89 -31.40 -10.60
CA VAL A 37 -20.91 -30.57 -9.87
C VAL A 37 -19.62 -30.38 -10.69
N CYS A 38 -19.16 -31.40 -11.42
CA CYS A 38 -18.03 -31.29 -12.35
C CYS A 38 -18.34 -30.38 -13.56
N LYS A 39 -19.56 -30.44 -14.12
CA LYS A 39 -20.01 -29.49 -15.16
C LYS A 39 -20.06 -28.05 -14.64
N LEU A 40 -20.49 -27.82 -13.40
CA LEU A 40 -20.48 -26.50 -12.79
C LEU A 40 -19.03 -25.98 -12.62
N LEU A 41 -18.11 -26.79 -12.08
CA LEU A 41 -16.68 -26.44 -12.05
C LEU A 41 -16.12 -26.06 -13.44
N PHE A 42 -16.52 -26.78 -14.49
CA PHE A 42 -16.10 -26.44 -15.86
C PHE A 42 -16.70 -25.11 -16.35
N ILE A 43 -17.97 -24.81 -16.03
CA ILE A 43 -18.61 -23.53 -16.35
C ILE A 43 -17.91 -22.37 -15.62
N PHE A 44 -17.52 -22.58 -14.36
CA PHE A 44 -16.74 -21.60 -13.59
C PHE A 44 -15.34 -21.36 -14.18
N LEU A 45 -14.65 -22.42 -14.61
CA LEU A 45 -13.36 -22.32 -15.31
C LEU A 45 -13.43 -21.60 -16.67
N LEU A 46 -14.63 -21.45 -17.26
CA LEU A 46 -14.88 -20.62 -18.44
C LEU A 46 -15.14 -19.14 -18.11
N GLY A 47 -15.16 -18.76 -16.82
CA GLY A 47 -15.40 -17.38 -16.37
C GLY A 47 -16.87 -17.02 -16.18
N HIS A 48 -17.74 -17.99 -15.89
CA HIS A 48 -19.14 -17.75 -15.55
C HIS A 48 -19.38 -17.97 -14.04
N ASP A 49 -20.03 -17.03 -13.38
CA ASP A 49 -20.39 -17.14 -11.96
C ASP A 49 -21.52 -18.16 -11.70
N ILE A 50 -21.50 -18.80 -10.53
CA ILE A 50 -22.37 -19.93 -10.19
C ILE A 50 -22.85 -19.88 -8.74
N ASP A 51 -24.07 -19.37 -8.54
CA ASP A 51 -24.72 -19.28 -7.22
C ASP A 51 -25.52 -20.55 -6.82
N PHE A 52 -25.46 -21.61 -7.63
CA PHE A 52 -26.30 -22.81 -7.45
C PHE A 52 -25.48 -24.11 -7.55
N GLY A 53 -25.84 -25.11 -6.73
CA GLY A 53 -25.10 -26.39 -6.68
C GLY A 53 -24.31 -26.63 -5.39
N HIS A 54 -24.21 -25.62 -4.51
CA HIS A 54 -23.42 -25.72 -3.28
C HIS A 54 -23.93 -26.82 -2.33
N MET A 55 -25.26 -26.94 -2.14
CA MET A 55 -25.84 -28.01 -1.31
C MET A 55 -25.55 -29.40 -1.86
N GLU A 56 -25.58 -29.59 -3.17
CA GLU A 56 -25.25 -30.87 -3.80
C GLU A 56 -23.77 -31.21 -3.64
N ALA A 57 -22.87 -30.22 -3.69
CA ALA A 57 -21.45 -30.42 -3.39
C ALA A 57 -21.20 -30.78 -1.91
N VAL A 58 -21.90 -30.14 -0.95
CA VAL A 58 -21.83 -30.50 0.48
C VAL A 58 -22.32 -31.93 0.71
N ASN A 59 -23.41 -32.34 0.05
CA ASN A 59 -23.90 -33.72 0.12
C ASN A 59 -22.89 -34.76 -0.45
N LEU A 60 -22.03 -34.39 -1.41
CA LEU A 60 -20.97 -35.28 -1.91
C LEU A 60 -19.87 -35.52 -0.87
N LEU A 61 -19.66 -34.61 0.09
CA LEU A 61 -18.67 -34.80 1.16
C LEU A 61 -19.00 -36.00 2.06
N SER A 62 -20.27 -36.36 2.19
CA SER A 62 -20.72 -37.52 2.98
C SER A 62 -20.66 -38.86 2.23
N SER A 63 -20.31 -38.88 0.93
CA SER A 63 -20.26 -40.13 0.14
C SER A 63 -19.01 -40.96 0.46
N ASN A 64 -19.14 -42.29 0.61
CA ASN A 64 -17.99 -43.17 0.86
C ASN A 64 -17.05 -43.37 -0.36
N LYS A 65 -17.37 -42.80 -1.53
CA LYS A 65 -16.55 -42.93 -2.75
C LYS A 65 -15.57 -41.77 -2.89
N TYR A 66 -14.27 -42.06 -2.91
CA TYR A 66 -13.19 -41.09 -3.12
C TYR A 66 -13.47 -40.07 -4.24
N THR A 67 -13.84 -40.54 -5.44
CA THR A 67 -14.02 -39.64 -6.60
C THR A 67 -15.27 -38.75 -6.52
N GLU A 68 -16.19 -39.03 -5.60
CA GLU A 68 -17.35 -38.18 -5.31
C GLU A 68 -16.94 -37.12 -4.26
N LYS A 69 -16.29 -37.52 -3.16
CA LYS A 69 -15.71 -36.59 -2.16
C LYS A 69 -14.71 -35.61 -2.77
N GLN A 70 -13.80 -36.09 -3.63
CA GLN A 70 -12.76 -35.26 -4.26
C GLN A 70 -13.37 -34.11 -5.06
N ILE A 71 -14.45 -34.36 -5.82
CA ILE A 71 -15.15 -33.33 -6.59
C ILE A 71 -15.95 -32.39 -5.68
N GLY A 72 -16.55 -32.92 -4.59
CA GLY A 72 -17.19 -32.10 -3.55
C GLY A 72 -16.21 -31.14 -2.88
N TYR A 73 -15.08 -31.66 -2.36
CA TYR A 73 -14.04 -30.86 -1.71
C TYR A 73 -13.37 -29.85 -2.67
N LEU A 74 -13.17 -30.21 -3.93
CA LEU A 74 -12.66 -29.28 -4.94
C LEU A 74 -13.65 -28.15 -5.23
N PHE A 75 -14.93 -28.46 -5.43
CA PHE A 75 -15.99 -27.45 -5.63
C PHE A 75 -16.04 -26.50 -4.42
N ILE A 76 -16.03 -27.06 -3.21
CA ILE A 76 -16.12 -26.31 -1.95
C ILE A 76 -14.89 -25.44 -1.70
N SER A 77 -13.69 -25.91 -2.08
CA SER A 77 -12.45 -25.12 -1.99
C SER A 77 -12.37 -23.93 -2.96
N VAL A 78 -13.21 -23.90 -4.01
CA VAL A 78 -13.14 -22.92 -5.11
C VAL A 78 -14.34 -21.96 -5.11
N LEU A 79 -15.54 -22.44 -4.80
CA LEU A 79 -16.80 -21.71 -5.03
C LEU A 79 -17.52 -21.24 -3.76
N ILE A 80 -17.02 -21.55 -2.56
CA ILE A 80 -17.71 -21.17 -1.32
C ILE A 80 -17.23 -19.83 -0.77
N ASN A 81 -18.18 -18.91 -0.66
CA ASN A 81 -18.04 -17.66 0.08
C ASN A 81 -17.94 -17.93 1.59
N LEU A 82 -16.97 -17.28 2.24
CA LEU A 82 -16.65 -17.46 3.66
C LEU A 82 -17.83 -17.19 4.63
N ASN A 83 -18.83 -16.42 4.21
CA ASN A 83 -20.00 -16.04 4.99
C ASN A 83 -21.24 -16.94 4.72
N SER A 84 -21.06 -18.13 4.12
CA SER A 84 -22.17 -19.05 3.83
C SER A 84 -22.58 -19.85 5.08
N ASP A 85 -23.89 -19.96 5.37
CA ASP A 85 -24.43 -20.83 6.42
C ASP A 85 -23.99 -22.30 6.30
N LEU A 86 -23.57 -22.70 5.10
CA LEU A 86 -23.05 -24.04 4.79
C LEU A 86 -21.71 -24.34 5.46
N MET A 87 -20.96 -23.33 5.91
CA MET A 87 -19.67 -23.49 6.57
C MET A 87 -19.75 -24.42 7.79
N LYS A 88 -20.83 -24.33 8.58
CA LYS A 88 -21.05 -25.21 9.75
C LYS A 88 -21.17 -26.70 9.35
N LEU A 89 -21.88 -27.00 8.27
CA LEU A 89 -22.01 -28.36 7.73
C LEU A 89 -20.68 -28.88 7.18
N ILE A 90 -19.89 -28.01 6.54
CA ILE A 90 -18.58 -28.34 5.98
C ILE A 90 -17.58 -28.64 7.09
N ILE A 91 -17.52 -27.80 8.13
CA ILE A 91 -16.69 -28.04 9.33
C ILE A 91 -17.05 -29.38 9.98
N GLN A 92 -18.33 -29.71 10.14
CA GLN A 92 -18.74 -31.00 10.68
C GLN A 92 -18.34 -32.19 9.78
N SER A 93 -18.47 -32.06 8.46
CA SER A 93 -18.06 -33.13 7.53
C SER A 93 -16.54 -33.32 7.51
N ILE A 94 -15.77 -32.23 7.56
CA ILE A 94 -14.30 -32.25 7.68
C ILE A 94 -13.90 -32.94 8.99
N LYS A 95 -14.54 -32.61 10.13
CA LYS A 95 -14.26 -33.24 11.43
C LYS A 95 -14.49 -34.76 11.39
N ASN A 96 -15.57 -35.20 10.76
CA ASN A 96 -15.85 -36.63 10.57
C ASN A 96 -14.78 -37.31 9.69
N ASP A 97 -14.26 -36.64 8.65
CA ASP A 97 -13.22 -37.19 7.78
C ASP A 97 -11.83 -37.22 8.42
N LEU A 98 -11.47 -36.21 9.23
CA LEU A 98 -10.24 -36.19 10.03
C LEU A 98 -10.19 -37.32 11.06
N GLN A 99 -11.35 -37.73 11.60
CA GLN A 99 -11.48 -38.87 12.51
C GLN A 99 -11.59 -40.23 11.77
N SER A 100 -11.65 -40.23 10.44
CA SER A 100 -11.78 -41.46 9.66
C SER A 100 -10.46 -42.23 9.58
N ARG A 101 -10.53 -43.56 9.50
CA ARG A 101 -9.34 -44.43 9.31
C ARG A 101 -8.75 -44.37 7.90
N ASN A 102 -9.35 -43.61 6.97
CA ASN A 102 -8.94 -43.56 5.57
C ASN A 102 -8.00 -42.36 5.34
N PRO A 103 -6.67 -42.55 5.23
CA PRO A 103 -5.72 -41.43 5.17
C PRO A 103 -5.91 -40.55 3.93
N VAL A 104 -6.53 -41.08 2.87
CA VAL A 104 -6.91 -40.31 1.67
C VAL A 104 -8.04 -39.32 1.95
N HIS A 105 -9.02 -39.68 2.77
CA HIS A 105 -10.11 -38.77 3.16
C HIS A 105 -9.60 -37.68 4.11
N VAL A 106 -8.75 -38.06 5.07
CA VAL A 106 -8.04 -37.11 5.95
C VAL A 106 -7.25 -36.10 5.11
N ASN A 107 -6.50 -36.53 4.10
CA ASN A 107 -5.73 -35.63 3.23
C ASN A 107 -6.64 -34.67 2.41
N LEU A 108 -7.75 -35.15 1.82
CA LEU A 108 -8.70 -34.27 1.14
C LEU A 108 -9.29 -33.21 2.09
N ALA A 109 -9.62 -33.59 3.32
CA ALA A 109 -10.10 -32.69 4.35
C ALA A 109 -9.03 -31.64 4.73
N LEU A 110 -7.77 -32.05 4.94
CA LEU A 110 -6.64 -31.15 5.21
C LEU A 110 -6.38 -30.15 4.08
N GLN A 111 -6.45 -30.60 2.82
CA GLN A 111 -6.33 -29.72 1.65
C GLN A 111 -7.47 -28.70 1.60
N CYS A 112 -8.70 -29.10 1.91
CA CYS A 112 -9.84 -28.21 1.98
C CYS A 112 -9.69 -27.14 3.07
N ILE A 113 -9.23 -27.52 4.27
CA ILE A 113 -8.95 -26.55 5.36
C ILE A 113 -7.88 -25.55 4.91
N ALA A 114 -6.78 -26.03 4.32
CA ALA A 114 -5.68 -25.18 3.87
C ALA A 114 -6.05 -24.21 2.73
N ASN A 115 -7.00 -24.60 1.86
CA ASN A 115 -7.49 -23.74 0.78
C ASN A 115 -8.47 -22.68 1.28
N ILE A 116 -9.40 -23.04 2.18
CA ILE A 116 -10.46 -22.13 2.64
C ILE A 116 -9.98 -21.18 3.73
N GLY A 117 -9.27 -21.66 4.76
CA GLY A 117 -8.66 -20.82 5.79
C GLY A 117 -9.61 -19.84 6.50
N SER A 118 -10.83 -20.27 6.84
CA SER A 118 -11.77 -19.44 7.61
C SER A 118 -11.42 -19.40 9.12
N LYS A 119 -11.81 -18.32 9.82
CA LYS A 119 -11.60 -18.20 11.28
C LYS A 119 -12.26 -19.34 12.06
N ASP A 120 -13.52 -19.64 11.73
CA ASP A 120 -14.30 -20.75 12.28
C ASP A 120 -13.59 -22.11 12.12
N MET A 121 -12.90 -22.34 11.00
CA MET A 121 -12.07 -23.53 10.78
C MET A 121 -10.79 -23.52 11.63
N CYS A 122 -10.14 -22.37 11.81
CA CYS A 122 -8.99 -22.26 12.72
C CYS A 122 -9.38 -22.68 14.14
N GLU A 123 -10.47 -22.11 14.67
CA GLU A 123 -10.97 -22.40 16.01
C GLU A 123 -11.39 -23.86 16.15
N ALA A 124 -12.09 -24.42 15.15
CA ALA A 124 -12.54 -25.81 15.19
C ALA A 124 -11.41 -26.86 15.15
N PHE A 125 -10.29 -26.56 14.49
CA PHE A 125 -9.23 -27.54 14.19
C PHE A 125 -7.86 -27.26 14.87
N ALA A 126 -7.71 -26.15 15.58
CA ALA A 126 -6.45 -25.76 16.25
C ALA A 126 -5.83 -26.87 17.13
N HIS A 127 -6.66 -27.65 17.84
CA HIS A 127 -6.20 -28.74 18.71
C HIS A 127 -6.07 -30.10 18.02
N ASP A 128 -6.78 -30.32 16.91
CA ASP A 128 -6.82 -31.64 16.24
C ASP A 128 -5.64 -31.80 15.27
N LEU A 129 -5.18 -30.72 14.64
CA LEU A 129 -4.07 -30.75 13.67
C LEU A 129 -2.69 -31.05 14.30
N PRO A 130 -2.27 -30.46 15.44
CA PRO A 130 -1.01 -30.82 16.08
C PRO A 130 -0.99 -32.27 16.59
N LYS A 131 -2.14 -32.78 17.04
CA LYS A 131 -2.31 -34.20 17.44
C LYS A 131 -2.15 -35.13 16.24
N LEU A 132 -2.81 -34.81 15.11
CA LEU A 132 -2.66 -35.58 13.87
C LEU A 132 -1.22 -35.55 13.35
N LEU A 133 -0.54 -34.41 13.43
CA LEU A 133 0.86 -34.25 13.01
C LEU A 133 1.85 -35.04 13.87
N THR A 134 1.58 -35.19 15.17
CA THR A 134 2.51 -35.81 16.14
C THR A 134 2.16 -37.25 16.49
N SER A 135 1.07 -37.79 15.96
CA SER A 135 0.70 -39.20 16.11
C SER A 135 1.55 -40.11 15.21
N GLY A 136 2.22 -41.09 15.81
CA GLY A 136 3.08 -42.06 15.13
C GLY A 136 2.34 -43.00 14.16
N ASP A 137 1.04 -43.22 14.38
CA ASP A 137 0.20 -44.11 13.56
C ASP A 137 -0.21 -43.49 12.20
N THR A 138 0.14 -42.22 11.98
CA THR A 138 -0.25 -41.50 10.76
C THR A 138 0.72 -41.71 9.60
N VAL A 139 0.17 -41.83 8.39
CA VAL A 139 0.95 -42.04 7.16
C VAL A 139 1.68 -40.75 6.77
N ASP A 140 2.89 -40.86 6.24
CA ASP A 140 3.81 -39.72 6.05
C ASP A 140 3.28 -38.62 5.12
N PHE A 141 2.44 -38.96 4.13
CA PHE A 141 1.79 -37.94 3.30
C PHE A 141 0.70 -37.15 4.05
N VAL A 142 0.08 -37.74 5.08
CA VAL A 142 -0.87 -37.04 5.96
C VAL A 142 -0.11 -36.07 6.86
N LYS A 143 1.04 -36.47 7.43
CA LYS A 143 1.91 -35.58 8.22
C LYS A 143 2.35 -34.35 7.41
N GLN A 144 2.75 -34.54 6.14
CA GLN A 144 3.09 -33.46 5.22
C GLN A 144 1.95 -32.45 5.06
N SER A 145 0.76 -32.94 4.70
CA SER A 145 -0.43 -32.11 4.51
C SER A 145 -0.91 -31.44 5.81
N ALA A 146 -0.76 -32.12 6.95
CA ALA A 146 -1.11 -31.57 8.26
C ALA A 146 -0.17 -30.43 8.68
N ALA A 147 1.14 -30.58 8.47
CA ALA A 147 2.13 -29.53 8.75
C ALA A 147 1.89 -28.28 7.87
N LEU A 148 1.60 -28.46 6.58
CA LEU A 148 1.30 -27.34 5.67
C LEU A 148 -0.07 -26.70 5.95
N CYS A 149 -1.06 -27.48 6.37
CA CYS A 149 -2.34 -26.98 6.83
C CYS A 149 -2.18 -26.11 8.09
N LEU A 150 -1.48 -26.62 9.11
CA LEU A 150 -1.19 -25.87 10.34
C LEU A 150 -0.39 -24.59 10.04
N LEU A 151 0.61 -24.65 9.16
CA LEU A 151 1.37 -23.49 8.68
C LEU A 151 0.48 -22.42 8.03
N LYS A 152 -0.54 -22.83 7.27
CA LYS A 152 -1.47 -21.90 6.62
C LYS A 152 -2.42 -21.25 7.63
N LEU A 153 -2.90 -22.01 8.62
CA LEU A 153 -3.74 -21.47 9.71
C LEU A 153 -2.94 -20.51 10.61
N LEU A 154 -1.66 -20.79 10.87
CA LEU A 154 -0.75 -19.93 11.64
C LEU A 154 -0.50 -18.53 11.04
N ARG A 155 -0.78 -18.35 9.74
CA ARG A 155 -0.71 -17.04 9.05
C ARG A 155 -1.97 -16.19 9.24
N ILE A 156 -3.05 -16.77 9.76
CA ILE A 156 -4.26 -16.04 10.13
C ILE A 156 -4.04 -15.52 11.56
N PRO A 157 -4.24 -14.21 11.84
CA PRO A 157 -3.94 -13.62 13.14
C PRO A 157 -4.98 -14.06 14.19
N ILE A 158 -4.69 -15.19 14.85
CA ILE A 158 -5.48 -15.82 15.91
C ILE A 158 -4.52 -16.48 16.91
N ASP A 159 -4.54 -16.04 18.18
CA ASP A 159 -3.62 -16.48 19.25
C ASP A 159 -4.04 -17.79 19.94
N ILE A 160 -4.78 -18.68 19.25
CA ILE A 160 -5.52 -19.81 19.87
C ILE A 160 -4.75 -21.14 19.80
N ILE A 161 -3.59 -21.21 19.15
CA ILE A 161 -2.82 -22.48 19.06
C ILE A 161 -2.04 -22.71 20.37
N PRO A 162 -2.23 -23.81 21.12
CA PRO A 162 -1.46 -24.09 22.32
C PRO A 162 -0.02 -24.46 21.95
N HIS A 163 0.88 -23.48 22.02
CA HIS A 163 2.24 -23.56 21.46
C HIS A 163 3.15 -24.59 22.15
N SER A 164 3.02 -24.76 23.47
CA SER A 164 4.04 -25.42 24.29
C SER A 164 4.06 -26.96 24.23
N GLU A 165 2.91 -27.64 24.09
CA GLU A 165 2.82 -29.11 24.25
C GLU A 165 3.46 -29.94 23.11
N TYR A 166 3.49 -29.38 21.89
CA TYR A 166 3.85 -30.14 20.68
C TYR A 166 5.21 -29.74 20.09
N SER A 167 5.83 -28.65 20.58
CA SER A 167 7.09 -28.08 20.08
C SER A 167 8.21 -29.11 19.92
N VAL A 168 8.53 -29.86 20.98
CA VAL A 168 9.58 -30.89 20.99
C VAL A 168 9.31 -31.99 19.95
N ARG A 169 8.06 -32.44 19.80
CA ARG A 169 7.68 -33.48 18.83
C ARG A 169 7.75 -32.95 17.40
N ILE A 170 7.35 -31.70 17.17
CA ILE A 170 7.46 -31.02 15.86
C ILE A 170 8.95 -30.88 15.46
N VAL A 171 9.83 -30.51 16.39
CA VAL A 171 11.28 -30.46 16.16
C VAL A 171 11.84 -31.87 15.83
N GLN A 172 11.35 -32.93 16.49
CA GLN A 172 11.73 -34.31 16.18
C GLN A 172 11.33 -34.78 14.77
N LEU A 173 10.33 -34.17 14.12
CA LEU A 173 9.98 -34.47 12.72
C LEU A 173 11.10 -34.13 11.73
N LEU A 174 12.07 -33.27 12.10
CA LEU A 174 13.27 -33.06 11.30
C LEU A 174 14.19 -34.29 11.24
N ASN A 175 13.97 -35.29 12.12
CA ASN A 175 14.73 -36.53 12.14
C ASN A 175 14.09 -37.70 11.37
N ASP A 176 12.88 -37.51 10.82
CA ASP A 176 12.12 -38.52 10.07
C ASP A 176 12.93 -39.10 8.89
N SER A 177 12.57 -40.32 8.46
CA SER A 177 13.18 -40.97 7.30
C SER A 177 12.65 -40.38 5.98
N HIS A 178 11.41 -39.92 5.95
CA HIS A 178 10.77 -39.40 4.74
C HIS A 178 11.02 -37.89 4.58
N LEU A 179 11.90 -37.52 3.64
CA LEU A 179 12.33 -36.13 3.42
C LEU A 179 11.19 -35.15 3.09
N GLY A 180 10.05 -35.61 2.55
CA GLY A 180 8.86 -34.78 2.38
C GLY A 180 8.27 -34.30 3.73
N VAL A 181 8.29 -35.15 4.77
CA VAL A 181 7.86 -34.78 6.13
C VAL A 181 8.81 -33.73 6.68
N VAL A 182 10.12 -33.95 6.56
CA VAL A 182 11.16 -32.98 6.96
C VAL A 182 10.98 -31.64 6.24
N THR A 183 10.67 -31.64 4.95
CA THR A 183 10.43 -30.41 4.15
C THR A 183 9.21 -29.63 4.63
N SER A 184 8.15 -30.34 5.00
CA SER A 184 6.90 -29.74 5.49
C SER A 184 7.07 -29.23 6.93
N ALA A 185 7.74 -30.00 7.79
CA ALA A 185 8.08 -29.63 9.16
C ALA A 185 9.06 -28.44 9.20
N ALA A 186 10.08 -28.40 8.36
CA ALA A 186 11.00 -27.25 8.26
C ALA A 186 10.24 -25.97 7.88
N SER A 187 9.28 -26.05 6.95
CA SER A 187 8.43 -24.91 6.56
C SER A 187 7.51 -24.43 7.68
N LEU A 188 7.04 -25.34 8.54
CA LEU A 188 6.24 -25.03 9.71
C LEU A 188 7.10 -24.37 10.80
N ILE A 189 8.26 -24.95 11.10
CA ILE A 189 9.21 -24.42 12.09
C ILE A 189 9.78 -23.06 11.65
N GLU A 190 9.99 -22.82 10.35
CA GLU A 190 10.42 -21.52 9.79
C GLU A 190 9.46 -20.37 10.15
N VAL A 191 8.15 -20.61 10.22
CA VAL A 191 7.18 -19.58 10.65
C VAL A 191 7.00 -19.54 12.16
N LEU A 192 7.10 -20.69 12.83
CA LEU A 192 7.01 -20.75 14.30
C LEU A 192 8.24 -20.11 14.98
N SER A 193 9.44 -20.27 14.43
CA SER A 193 10.66 -19.67 15.00
C SER A 193 10.67 -18.15 14.92
N LYS A 194 9.96 -17.55 13.96
CA LYS A 194 9.75 -16.08 13.93
C LYS A 194 8.81 -15.59 15.03
N LYS A 195 7.86 -16.42 15.50
CA LYS A 195 6.94 -16.07 16.60
C LYS A 195 7.50 -16.41 17.98
N SER A 196 8.27 -17.49 18.10
CA SER A 196 8.77 -18.02 19.37
C SER A 196 10.14 -18.68 19.18
N PRO A 197 11.24 -17.89 19.15
CA PRO A 197 12.58 -18.43 18.87
C PRO A 197 13.05 -19.49 19.90
N ASP A 198 12.80 -19.26 21.18
CA ASP A 198 13.38 -20.06 22.27
C ASP A 198 12.87 -21.51 22.28
N GLU A 199 11.56 -21.73 22.12
CA GLU A 199 10.96 -23.07 22.14
C GLU A 199 11.49 -23.97 21.00
N TYR A 200 11.86 -23.37 19.86
CA TYR A 200 12.30 -24.07 18.68
C TYR A 200 13.83 -24.09 18.50
N LYS A 201 14.63 -23.52 19.43
CA LYS A 201 16.12 -23.49 19.36
C LYS A 201 16.75 -24.87 19.13
N GLY A 202 16.12 -25.95 19.62
CA GLY A 202 16.53 -27.33 19.37
C GLY A 202 16.53 -27.76 17.89
N CYS A 203 15.83 -27.05 17.00
CA CYS A 203 15.83 -27.34 15.57
C CYS A 203 17.17 -27.05 14.90
N VAL A 204 17.98 -26.12 15.43
CA VAL A 204 19.23 -25.65 14.79
C VAL A 204 20.24 -26.79 14.65
N SER A 205 20.53 -27.53 15.73
CA SER A 205 21.50 -28.64 15.67
C SER A 205 21.02 -29.78 14.77
N LEU A 206 19.71 -30.07 14.77
CA LEU A 206 19.12 -31.07 13.87
C LEU A 206 19.17 -30.63 12.41
N ALA A 207 18.86 -29.37 12.11
CA ALA A 207 18.93 -28.80 10.78
C ALA A 207 20.36 -28.83 10.23
N ILE A 208 21.37 -28.45 11.02
CA ILE A 208 22.79 -28.53 10.65
C ILE A 208 23.21 -29.99 10.40
N SER A 209 22.84 -30.93 11.28
CA SER A 209 23.14 -32.35 11.09
C SER A 209 22.50 -32.92 9.81
N ARG A 210 21.26 -32.53 9.50
CA ARG A 210 20.56 -32.96 8.29
C ARG A 210 21.13 -32.31 7.04
N LEU A 211 21.46 -31.01 7.07
CA LEU A 211 22.14 -30.31 5.98
C LEU A 211 23.49 -30.96 5.69
N SER A 212 24.31 -31.23 6.71
CA SER A 212 25.58 -31.94 6.59
C SER A 212 25.43 -33.30 5.92
N ARG A 213 24.43 -34.10 6.33
CA ARG A 213 24.13 -35.38 5.68
C ARG A 213 23.72 -35.21 4.21
N ILE A 214 22.85 -34.27 3.88
CA ILE A 214 22.38 -34.05 2.49
C ILE A 214 23.50 -33.52 1.60
N VAL A 215 24.35 -32.62 2.12
CA VAL A 215 25.53 -32.13 1.40
C VAL A 215 26.50 -33.29 1.20
N THR A 216 26.94 -33.99 2.24
CA THR A 216 27.95 -35.06 2.09
C THR A 216 27.45 -36.28 1.29
N SER A 217 26.14 -36.53 1.24
CA SER A 217 25.55 -37.67 0.50
C SER A 217 25.88 -37.67 -1.00
N THR A 218 26.04 -38.88 -1.53
CA THR A 218 26.19 -39.16 -2.94
C THR A 218 24.83 -39.28 -3.64
N TYR A 219 24.82 -39.09 -4.97
CA TYR A 219 23.58 -39.13 -5.77
C TYR A 219 22.89 -40.50 -5.77
N THR A 220 23.57 -41.56 -5.31
CA THR A 220 23.09 -42.93 -5.11
C THR A 220 22.14 -43.08 -3.92
N ASP A 221 22.28 -42.21 -2.92
CA ASP A 221 21.72 -42.42 -1.58
C ASP A 221 20.31 -41.82 -1.43
N LEU A 222 19.91 -41.00 -2.40
CA LEU A 222 18.70 -40.17 -2.40
C LEU A 222 17.97 -40.25 -3.76
N GLN A 223 17.73 -41.47 -4.26
CA GLN A 223 17.27 -41.71 -5.64
C GLN A 223 15.97 -40.96 -5.98
N ASP A 224 14.98 -40.98 -5.09
CA ASP A 224 13.67 -40.30 -5.31
C ASP A 224 13.71 -38.79 -5.03
N TYR A 225 14.74 -38.28 -4.36
CA TYR A 225 14.87 -36.89 -3.91
C TYR A 225 16.03 -36.13 -4.58
N THR A 226 16.73 -36.74 -5.53
CA THR A 226 17.75 -36.09 -6.34
C THR A 226 17.10 -35.39 -7.55
N TYR A 227 17.42 -34.12 -7.77
CA TYR A 227 16.90 -33.35 -8.90
C TYR A 227 18.04 -32.97 -9.83
N TYR A 228 18.10 -33.62 -10.99
CA TYR A 228 19.20 -33.48 -11.97
C TYR A 228 20.60 -33.56 -11.32
N PHE A 229 20.89 -34.62 -10.57
CA PHE A 229 22.16 -34.84 -9.84
C PHE A 229 22.46 -33.85 -8.70
N VAL A 230 21.50 -33.02 -8.28
CA VAL A 230 21.58 -32.20 -7.07
C VAL A 230 20.75 -32.87 -5.95
N PRO A 231 21.33 -33.23 -4.79
CA PRO A 231 20.58 -33.87 -3.71
C PRO A 231 19.64 -32.86 -3.04
N ALA A 232 18.33 -33.16 -3.05
CA ALA A 232 17.27 -32.46 -2.33
C ALA A 232 17.37 -30.92 -2.26
N PRO A 233 17.49 -30.20 -3.40
CA PRO A 233 17.80 -28.77 -3.42
C PRO A 233 16.79 -27.89 -2.65
N TRP A 234 15.49 -28.17 -2.77
CA TRP A 234 14.45 -27.43 -2.05
C TRP A 234 14.52 -27.61 -0.54
N LEU A 235 14.96 -28.78 -0.06
CA LEU A 235 15.16 -29.03 1.36
C LEU A 235 16.40 -28.29 1.88
N CYS A 236 17.51 -28.29 1.12
CA CYS A 236 18.69 -27.49 1.45
C CYS A 236 18.34 -26.00 1.57
N VAL A 237 17.62 -25.43 0.60
CA VAL A 237 17.14 -24.03 0.65
C VAL A 237 16.29 -23.77 1.90
N LYS A 238 15.34 -24.65 2.23
CA LYS A 238 14.49 -24.50 3.43
C LYS A 238 15.26 -24.62 4.74
N LEU A 239 16.25 -25.52 4.83
CA LEU A 239 17.10 -25.63 6.01
C LEU A 239 18.00 -24.39 6.17
N LEU A 240 18.52 -23.83 5.08
CA LEU A 240 19.31 -22.59 5.11
C LEU A 240 18.46 -21.39 5.57
N ARG A 241 17.22 -21.23 5.06
CA ARG A 241 16.27 -20.21 5.54
C ARG A 241 15.90 -20.37 7.01
N LEU A 242 15.63 -21.61 7.45
CA LEU A 242 15.37 -21.89 8.86
C LEU A 242 16.55 -21.50 9.75
N LEU A 243 17.80 -21.68 9.29
CA LEU A 243 19.00 -21.25 10.00
C LEU A 243 19.20 -19.72 9.96
N GLN A 244 18.66 -19.02 8.95
CA GLN A 244 18.71 -17.56 8.86
C GLN A 244 17.86 -16.88 9.95
N ASN A 245 16.76 -17.50 10.38
CA ASN A 245 15.94 -17.01 11.50
C ASN A 245 16.66 -17.05 12.87
N TYR A 246 17.84 -17.68 12.97
CA TYR A 246 18.59 -17.81 14.22
C TYR A 246 19.97 -17.14 14.14
N PRO A 247 20.50 -16.62 15.27
CA PRO A 247 21.88 -16.19 15.36
C PRO A 247 22.84 -17.38 15.15
N PRO A 248 24.14 -17.10 14.85
CA PRO A 248 25.17 -18.14 14.74
C PRO A 248 25.19 -19.10 15.95
N PRO A 249 25.34 -20.42 15.74
CA PRO A 249 25.32 -21.39 16.85
C PRO A 249 26.40 -21.11 17.91
N GLU A 250 25.98 -21.08 19.17
CA GLU A 250 26.87 -20.90 20.34
C GLU A 250 27.81 -22.10 20.55
N ASP A 251 27.35 -23.31 20.22
CA ASP A 251 28.15 -24.54 20.31
C ASP A 251 29.21 -24.59 19.19
N PRO A 252 30.52 -24.62 19.53
CA PRO A 252 31.61 -24.70 18.55
C PRO A 252 31.50 -25.92 17.63
N GLY A 253 30.97 -27.05 18.11
CA GLY A 253 30.83 -28.27 17.32
C GLY A 253 29.79 -28.13 16.19
N ASN A 254 28.64 -27.54 16.49
CA ASN A 254 27.63 -27.22 15.49
C ASN A 254 28.07 -26.06 14.56
N ARG A 255 28.78 -25.04 15.07
CA ARG A 255 29.35 -23.95 14.25
C ARG A 255 30.35 -24.50 13.22
N ALA A 256 31.31 -25.33 13.64
CA ALA A 256 32.30 -25.92 12.75
C ALA A 256 31.65 -26.75 11.61
N ARG A 257 30.64 -27.57 11.94
CA ARG A 257 29.88 -28.33 10.93
C ARG A 257 29.13 -27.43 9.95
N LEU A 258 28.52 -26.34 10.42
CA LEU A 258 27.84 -25.38 9.55
C LEU A 258 28.83 -24.72 8.57
N LEU A 259 30.00 -24.30 9.05
CA LEU A 259 31.05 -23.72 8.22
C LEU A 259 31.57 -24.73 7.17
N GLU A 260 31.83 -25.98 7.56
CA GLU A 260 32.21 -27.06 6.63
C GLU A 260 31.12 -27.30 5.55
N CYS A 261 29.83 -27.24 5.93
CA CYS A 261 28.73 -27.35 4.97
C CYS A 261 28.71 -26.18 3.98
N LEU A 262 28.91 -24.95 4.47
CA LEU A 262 28.93 -23.74 3.63
C LEU A 262 30.14 -23.73 2.69
N GLU A 263 31.33 -24.09 3.16
CA GLU A 263 32.51 -24.29 2.30
C GLU A 263 32.26 -25.41 1.28
N GLY A 264 31.65 -26.52 1.69
CA GLY A 264 31.26 -27.61 0.79
C GLY A 264 30.30 -27.18 -0.32
N ILE A 265 29.34 -26.29 -0.03
CA ILE A 265 28.42 -25.70 -1.00
C ILE A 265 29.16 -24.74 -1.94
N LEU A 266 30.04 -23.86 -1.43
CA LEU A 266 30.84 -22.94 -2.22
C LEU A 266 31.80 -23.69 -3.18
N ASN A 267 32.47 -24.74 -2.71
CA ASN A 267 33.35 -25.57 -3.55
C ASN A 267 32.56 -26.24 -4.69
N ARG A 268 31.38 -26.78 -4.39
CA ARG A 268 30.48 -27.38 -5.41
C ARG A 268 29.91 -26.37 -6.39
N ALA A 269 29.85 -25.09 -6.05
CA ALA A 269 29.49 -24.04 -6.99
C ALA A 269 30.59 -23.84 -8.05
N GLN A 270 31.86 -23.91 -7.63
CA GLN A 270 33.02 -23.79 -8.51
C GLN A 270 33.24 -25.05 -9.37
N ASP A 271 32.84 -26.23 -8.89
CA ASP A 271 32.87 -27.47 -9.67
C ASP A 271 32.13 -27.35 -11.02
N ALA A 272 32.77 -27.89 -12.07
CA ALA A 272 32.19 -27.95 -13.41
C ALA A 272 30.82 -28.68 -13.39
N PRO A 273 29.80 -28.17 -14.10
CA PRO A 273 28.46 -28.72 -14.04
C PRO A 273 28.41 -30.15 -14.61
N LYS A 274 27.89 -31.09 -13.80
CA LYS A 274 27.76 -32.52 -14.17
C LYS A 274 26.74 -32.74 -15.28
N SER A 275 25.86 -31.77 -15.54
CA SER A 275 24.91 -31.78 -16.64
C SER A 275 24.83 -30.41 -17.33
N LYS A 276 24.71 -30.40 -18.66
CA LYS A 276 24.49 -29.19 -19.46
C LYS A 276 23.05 -28.66 -19.41
N LYS A 277 22.15 -29.29 -18.65
CA LYS A 277 20.75 -28.87 -18.51
C LYS A 277 20.65 -27.64 -17.61
N VAL A 278 19.95 -26.60 -18.05
CA VAL A 278 19.72 -25.36 -17.27
C VAL A 278 19.07 -25.66 -15.91
N GLN A 279 18.20 -26.68 -15.83
CA GLN A 279 17.58 -27.12 -14.57
C GLN A 279 18.61 -27.58 -13.51
N HIS A 280 19.73 -28.20 -13.93
CA HIS A 280 20.83 -28.58 -13.03
C HIS A 280 21.55 -27.33 -12.49
N ALA A 281 21.88 -26.39 -13.39
CA ALA A 281 22.52 -25.13 -13.01
C ALA A 281 21.66 -24.32 -12.05
N ASN A 282 20.36 -24.15 -12.34
CA ASN A 282 19.43 -23.41 -11.50
C ASN A 282 19.26 -24.06 -10.12
N ALA A 283 19.14 -25.39 -10.04
CA ALA A 283 19.03 -26.10 -8.77
C ALA A 283 20.31 -25.99 -7.92
N LYS A 284 21.50 -26.05 -8.56
CA LYS A 284 22.80 -25.84 -7.90
C LYS A 284 22.93 -24.40 -7.38
N ASN A 285 22.60 -23.43 -8.23
CA ASN A 285 22.72 -22.01 -7.92
C ASN A 285 21.70 -21.54 -6.88
N ALA A 286 20.50 -22.13 -6.81
CA ALA A 286 19.52 -21.81 -5.77
C ALA A 286 20.03 -22.14 -4.36
N VAL A 287 20.65 -23.31 -4.17
CA VAL A 287 21.28 -23.67 -2.88
C VAL A 287 22.46 -22.76 -2.56
N LEU A 288 23.22 -22.34 -3.58
CA LEU A 288 24.34 -21.41 -3.43
C LEU A 288 23.90 -20.01 -3.02
N PHE A 289 22.91 -19.41 -3.68
CA PHE A 289 22.42 -18.07 -3.33
C PHE A 289 21.85 -18.05 -1.90
N GLU A 290 21.13 -19.10 -1.50
CA GLU A 290 20.61 -19.21 -0.13
C GLU A 290 21.74 -19.39 0.91
N ALA A 291 22.80 -20.12 0.57
CA ALA A 291 23.98 -20.25 1.43
C ALA A 291 24.75 -18.92 1.54
N ILE A 292 24.85 -18.16 0.44
CA ILE A 292 25.42 -16.81 0.43
C ILE A 292 24.57 -15.84 1.27
N ALA A 293 23.24 -15.89 1.16
CA ALA A 293 22.33 -15.09 1.98
C ALA A 293 22.50 -15.38 3.49
N LEU A 294 22.67 -16.66 3.86
CA LEU A 294 22.97 -17.04 5.25
C LEU A 294 24.33 -16.52 5.72
N ILE A 295 25.38 -16.62 4.88
CA ILE A 295 26.72 -16.08 5.18
C ILE A 295 26.66 -14.56 5.40
N ILE A 296 25.94 -13.83 4.54
CA ILE A 296 25.73 -12.37 4.67
C ILE A 296 24.97 -12.04 5.95
N HIS A 297 23.88 -12.75 6.25
CA HIS A 297 23.06 -12.49 7.43
C HIS A 297 23.79 -12.74 8.76
N HIS A 298 24.70 -13.72 8.80
CA HIS A 298 25.48 -14.01 10.02
C HIS A 298 26.68 -13.08 10.23
N ASP A 299 27.21 -12.44 9.18
CA ASP A 299 28.32 -11.45 9.17
C ASP A 299 29.52 -11.77 10.11
N SER A 300 29.76 -13.06 10.38
CA SER A 300 30.66 -13.52 11.46
C SER A 300 32.03 -14.00 10.97
N GLU A 301 32.18 -14.28 9.67
CA GLU A 301 33.36 -14.94 9.10
C GLU A 301 33.83 -14.22 7.83
N PRO A 302 34.82 -13.30 7.91
CA PRO A 302 35.23 -12.46 6.79
C PRO A 302 35.78 -13.27 5.61
N ASN A 303 36.41 -14.42 5.87
CA ASN A 303 36.92 -15.31 4.83
C ASN A 303 35.79 -15.88 3.94
N LEU A 304 34.62 -16.19 4.52
CA LEU A 304 33.48 -16.68 3.76
C LEU A 304 32.79 -15.54 3.00
N LEU A 305 32.67 -14.36 3.60
CA LEU A 305 32.12 -13.17 2.95
C LEU A 305 32.94 -12.77 1.71
N VAL A 306 34.27 -12.77 1.79
CA VAL A 306 35.14 -12.46 0.64
C VAL A 306 35.03 -13.55 -0.45
N ARG A 307 34.95 -14.83 -0.08
CA ARG A 307 34.71 -15.92 -1.06
C ARG A 307 33.35 -15.79 -1.74
N ALA A 308 32.30 -15.49 -0.97
CA ALA A 308 30.95 -15.23 -1.49
C ALA A 308 30.95 -14.02 -2.43
N CYS A 309 31.60 -12.92 -2.06
CA CYS A 309 31.76 -11.72 -2.91
C CYS A 309 32.38 -12.06 -4.26
N ASN A 310 33.54 -12.76 -4.25
CA ASN A 310 34.23 -13.17 -5.47
C ASN A 310 33.34 -14.08 -6.34
N GLN A 311 32.59 -15.00 -5.71
CA GLN A 311 31.67 -15.88 -6.40
C GLN A 311 30.50 -15.11 -7.06
N LEU A 312 29.88 -14.17 -6.34
CA LEU A 312 28.87 -13.26 -6.90
C LEU A 312 29.45 -12.42 -8.05
N GLY A 313 30.70 -11.96 -7.94
CA GLY A 313 31.42 -11.22 -8.98
C GLY A 313 31.52 -11.98 -10.30
N THR A 314 31.68 -13.31 -10.25
CA THR A 314 31.63 -14.14 -11.47
C THR A 314 30.22 -14.28 -12.06
N PHE A 315 29.16 -14.15 -11.25
CA PHE A 315 27.79 -14.20 -11.75
C PHE A 315 27.34 -12.89 -12.41
N LEU A 316 27.92 -11.73 -12.06
CA LEU A 316 27.64 -10.45 -12.72
C LEU A 316 27.97 -10.45 -14.22
N SER A 317 28.99 -11.21 -14.64
CA SER A 317 29.37 -11.36 -16.06
C SER A 317 28.76 -12.59 -16.73
N HIS A 318 27.83 -13.28 -16.07
CA HIS A 318 27.21 -14.49 -16.61
C HIS A 318 26.27 -14.18 -17.79
N ARG A 319 26.09 -15.14 -18.70
CA ARG A 319 25.24 -14.98 -19.90
C ARG A 319 23.74 -14.92 -19.61
N GLU A 320 23.32 -15.33 -18.42
CA GLU A 320 21.91 -15.40 -18.03
C GLU A 320 21.51 -14.18 -17.18
N THR A 321 20.57 -13.39 -17.68
CA THR A 321 20.04 -12.19 -17.02
C THR A 321 19.52 -12.47 -15.60
N ASN A 322 18.84 -13.61 -15.40
CA ASN A 322 18.29 -13.98 -14.08
C ASN A 322 19.38 -14.20 -13.02
N LEU A 323 20.54 -14.76 -13.40
CA LEU A 323 21.66 -14.97 -12.47
C LEU A 323 22.38 -13.65 -12.16
N ARG A 324 22.44 -12.72 -13.13
CA ARG A 324 22.95 -11.36 -12.91
C ARG A 324 22.04 -10.55 -11.98
N TYR A 325 20.73 -10.65 -12.14
CA TYR A 325 19.74 -10.06 -11.23
C TYR A 325 19.96 -10.51 -9.78
N LEU A 326 19.98 -11.84 -9.55
CA LEU A 326 20.18 -12.41 -8.21
C LEU A 326 21.56 -12.07 -7.62
N ALA A 327 22.59 -11.95 -8.47
CA ALA A 327 23.91 -11.53 -8.02
C ALA A 327 23.95 -10.06 -7.56
N LEU A 328 23.31 -9.15 -8.30
CA LEU A 328 23.18 -7.74 -7.88
C LEU A 328 22.37 -7.60 -6.59
N GLU A 329 21.26 -8.32 -6.47
CA GLU A 329 20.41 -8.33 -5.27
C GLU A 329 21.16 -8.87 -4.04
N SER A 330 21.88 -9.99 -4.18
CA SER A 330 22.72 -10.55 -3.11
C SER A 330 23.90 -9.63 -2.76
N MET A 331 24.51 -8.97 -3.75
CA MET A 331 25.57 -7.99 -3.51
C MET A 331 25.06 -6.74 -2.80
N CYS A 332 23.79 -6.33 -3.00
CA CYS A 332 23.23 -5.17 -2.33
C CYS A 332 23.13 -5.39 -0.82
N LEU A 333 22.80 -6.61 -0.38
CA LEU A 333 22.85 -7.01 1.03
C LEU A 333 24.29 -7.10 1.53
N LEU A 334 25.21 -7.65 0.74
CA LEU A 334 26.62 -7.74 1.10
C LEU A 334 27.27 -6.35 1.28
N ALA A 335 26.92 -5.37 0.44
CA ALA A 335 27.48 -4.01 0.48
C ALA A 335 27.22 -3.26 1.80
N THR A 336 26.24 -3.69 2.61
CA THR A 336 25.97 -3.12 3.94
C THR A 336 26.89 -3.64 5.05
N SER A 337 27.68 -4.71 4.79
CA SER A 337 28.67 -5.25 5.74
C SER A 337 30.02 -4.54 5.61
N GLU A 338 30.55 -4.05 6.74
CA GLU A 338 31.80 -3.29 6.79
C GLU A 338 33.01 -4.10 6.29
N PHE A 339 33.04 -5.42 6.54
CA PHE A 339 34.19 -6.29 6.22
C PHE A 339 34.30 -6.65 4.74
N SER A 340 33.19 -6.61 4.00
CA SER A 340 33.13 -7.08 2.61
C SER A 340 33.05 -5.95 1.59
N HIS A 341 32.83 -4.71 2.06
CA HIS A 341 32.62 -3.53 1.25
C HIS A 341 33.77 -3.26 0.24
N ASP A 342 35.03 -3.44 0.65
CA ASP A 342 36.20 -3.32 -0.24
C ASP A 342 36.32 -4.44 -1.28
N ALA A 343 35.72 -5.61 -1.04
CA ALA A 343 35.62 -6.67 -2.04
C ALA A 343 34.56 -6.35 -3.09
N VAL A 344 33.42 -5.77 -2.68
CA VAL A 344 32.35 -5.29 -3.59
C VAL A 344 32.87 -4.17 -4.50
N LYS A 345 33.63 -3.21 -3.96
CA LYS A 345 34.25 -2.10 -4.72
C LYS A 345 35.09 -2.57 -5.92
N LYS A 346 35.76 -3.73 -5.84
CA LYS A 346 36.55 -4.29 -6.96
C LYS A 346 35.71 -4.64 -8.20
N HIS A 347 34.39 -4.76 -8.04
CA HIS A 347 33.45 -5.03 -9.13
C HIS A 347 32.68 -3.78 -9.59
N GLN A 348 33.01 -2.58 -9.11
CA GLN A 348 32.31 -1.32 -9.43
C GLN A 348 32.19 -1.07 -10.94
N GLU A 349 33.25 -1.26 -11.72
CA GLU A 349 33.23 -1.10 -13.19
C GLU A 349 32.27 -2.09 -13.86
N THR A 350 32.22 -3.33 -13.40
CA THR A 350 31.27 -4.35 -13.89
C THR A 350 29.82 -3.96 -13.59
N ILE A 351 29.56 -3.34 -12.43
CA ILE A 351 28.24 -2.88 -12.02
C ILE A 351 27.81 -1.66 -12.86
N ILE A 352 28.70 -0.69 -13.10
CA ILE A 352 28.45 0.45 -14.01
C ILE A 352 28.20 -0.03 -15.45
N ASN A 353 28.97 -1.00 -15.93
CA ASN A 353 28.75 -1.63 -17.23
C ASN A 353 27.42 -2.38 -17.29
N SER A 354 26.97 -2.98 -16.18
CA SER A 354 25.63 -3.60 -16.08
C SER A 354 24.52 -2.54 -16.13
N LEU A 355 24.71 -1.37 -15.52
CA LEU A 355 23.76 -0.26 -15.63
C LEU A 355 23.59 0.22 -17.09
N LYS A 356 24.69 0.30 -17.84
CA LYS A 356 24.72 0.83 -19.22
C LYS A 356 24.31 -0.17 -20.31
N SER A 357 24.69 -1.45 -20.16
CA SER A 357 24.57 -2.44 -21.24
C SER A 357 23.37 -3.37 -21.15
N GLU A 358 22.70 -3.42 -20.00
CA GLU A 358 21.55 -4.31 -19.79
C GLU A 358 20.28 -3.80 -20.45
N ARG A 359 19.56 -4.71 -21.10
CA ARG A 359 18.25 -4.41 -21.70
C ARG A 359 17.14 -4.39 -20.66
N ASP A 360 17.28 -5.22 -19.62
CA ASP A 360 16.26 -5.42 -18.59
C ASP A 360 16.20 -4.23 -17.62
N VAL A 361 14.99 -3.72 -17.38
CA VAL A 361 14.71 -2.56 -16.53
C VAL A 361 14.99 -2.88 -15.06
N SER A 362 14.55 -4.05 -14.59
CA SER A 362 14.74 -4.53 -13.21
C SER A 362 16.21 -4.78 -12.86
N VAL A 363 17.01 -5.31 -13.79
CA VAL A 363 18.46 -5.46 -13.60
C VAL A 363 19.14 -4.09 -13.46
N ARG A 364 18.76 -3.11 -14.29
CA ARG A 364 19.28 -1.73 -14.19
C ARG A 364 18.87 -1.07 -12.86
N GLN A 365 17.64 -1.30 -12.38
CA GLN A 365 17.20 -0.84 -11.07
C GLN A 365 18.02 -1.47 -9.92
N ARG A 366 18.29 -2.79 -9.96
CA ARG A 366 19.18 -3.44 -8.97
C ARG A 366 20.63 -2.98 -9.04
N ALA A 367 21.13 -2.61 -10.23
CA ALA A 367 22.44 -1.98 -10.35
C ALA A 367 22.46 -0.58 -9.71
N VAL A 368 21.39 0.21 -9.84
CA VAL A 368 21.21 1.49 -9.12
C VAL A 368 21.12 1.30 -7.61
N ASP A 369 20.41 0.27 -7.12
CA ASP A 369 20.35 -0.09 -5.69
C ASP A 369 21.76 -0.38 -5.14
N LEU A 370 22.50 -1.24 -5.84
CA LEU A 370 23.84 -1.64 -5.44
C LEU A 370 24.84 -0.47 -5.48
N LEU A 371 24.79 0.37 -6.53
CA LEU A 371 25.62 1.58 -6.62
C LEU A 371 25.32 2.56 -5.48
N TYR A 372 24.06 2.70 -5.08
CA TYR A 372 23.67 3.50 -3.92
C TYR A 372 24.17 2.90 -2.59
N ALA A 373 24.07 1.57 -2.41
CA ALA A 373 24.51 0.88 -1.20
C ALA A 373 26.04 0.83 -1.04
N MET A 374 26.80 0.70 -2.14
CA MET A 374 28.27 0.68 -2.14
C MET A 374 28.92 2.08 -2.21
N CYS A 375 28.10 3.14 -2.18
CA CYS A 375 28.59 4.50 -2.30
C CYS A 375 29.19 4.99 -0.97
N ASP A 376 30.38 5.55 -1.08
CA ASP A 376 31.28 5.98 -0.01
C ASP A 376 31.91 7.32 -0.37
N ARG A 377 32.54 8.00 0.60
CA ARG A 377 33.21 9.29 0.38
C ARG A 377 34.30 9.28 -0.70
N SER A 378 34.89 8.12 -1.03
CA SER A 378 35.96 8.01 -2.03
C SER A 378 35.48 7.74 -3.46
N ASN A 379 34.23 7.29 -3.65
CA ASN A 379 33.69 6.96 -4.97
C ASN A 379 32.40 7.73 -5.33
N ALA A 380 31.84 8.53 -4.41
CA ALA A 380 30.60 9.27 -4.60
C ALA A 380 30.56 10.14 -5.86
N GLU A 381 31.60 10.94 -6.13
CA GLU A 381 31.66 11.80 -7.31
C GLU A 381 31.53 11.00 -8.62
N ASN A 382 32.25 9.89 -8.71
CA ASN A 382 32.26 9.01 -9.88
C ASN A 382 30.91 8.28 -10.06
N ILE A 383 30.32 7.78 -8.96
CA ILE A 383 29.01 7.11 -8.97
C ILE A 383 27.91 8.11 -9.37
N VAL A 384 27.90 9.31 -8.79
CA VAL A 384 26.93 10.36 -9.11
C VAL A 384 27.05 10.82 -10.57
N ALA A 385 28.27 11.00 -11.09
CA ALA A 385 28.47 11.36 -12.50
C ALA A 385 27.94 10.28 -13.46
N GLU A 386 28.18 8.99 -13.15
CA GLU A 386 27.68 7.88 -13.95
C GLU A 386 26.16 7.70 -13.86
N MET A 387 25.58 7.92 -12.67
CA MET A 387 24.13 7.97 -12.50
C MET A 387 23.52 9.11 -13.31
N LEU A 388 24.05 10.34 -13.23
CA LEU A 388 23.55 11.47 -14.03
C LEU A 388 23.64 11.19 -15.54
N THR A 389 24.72 10.56 -16.00
CA THR A 389 24.91 10.18 -17.42
C THR A 389 23.87 9.14 -17.86
N TYR A 390 23.57 8.13 -17.03
CA TYR A 390 22.51 7.18 -17.31
C TYR A 390 21.11 7.83 -17.29
N LEU A 391 20.88 8.82 -16.41
CA LEU A 391 19.58 9.47 -16.20
C LEU A 391 19.00 10.11 -17.48
N GLU A 392 19.87 10.61 -18.38
CA GLU A 392 19.48 11.17 -19.68
C GLU A 392 18.79 10.15 -20.59
N THR A 393 19.15 8.86 -20.46
CA THR A 393 18.62 7.75 -21.27
C THR A 393 17.70 6.79 -20.50
N ALA A 394 17.57 6.97 -19.18
CA ALA A 394 16.84 6.08 -18.30
C ALA A 394 15.32 6.11 -18.53
N ASP A 395 14.69 4.94 -18.43
CA ASP A 395 13.24 4.76 -18.49
C ASP A 395 12.50 5.58 -17.42
N TYR A 396 11.34 6.15 -17.78
CA TYR A 396 10.57 7.05 -16.92
C TYR A 396 10.21 6.46 -15.55
N SER A 397 10.02 5.14 -15.45
CA SER A 397 9.65 4.45 -14.20
C SER A 397 10.78 4.37 -13.16
N ILE A 398 12.06 4.39 -13.58
CA ILE A 398 13.21 4.37 -12.65
C ILE A 398 13.59 5.80 -12.23
N ARG A 399 13.24 6.79 -13.07
CA ARG A 399 13.80 8.15 -13.02
C ARG A 399 13.54 8.86 -11.68
N GLU A 400 12.35 8.75 -11.09
CA GLU A 400 12.04 9.37 -9.79
C GLU A 400 12.86 8.79 -8.63
N GLU A 401 12.92 7.46 -8.50
CA GLU A 401 13.68 6.79 -7.44
C GLU A 401 15.18 7.11 -7.55
N MET A 402 15.68 7.14 -8.78
CA MET A 402 17.07 7.44 -9.10
C MET A 402 17.43 8.91 -8.84
N VAL A 403 16.51 9.86 -9.14
CA VAL A 403 16.66 11.29 -8.79
C VAL A 403 16.75 11.45 -7.26
N LEU A 404 15.91 10.76 -6.49
CA LEU A 404 15.97 10.79 -5.03
C LEU A 404 17.30 10.21 -4.51
N LYS A 405 17.75 9.06 -5.03
CA LYS A 405 19.05 8.46 -4.65
C LYS A 405 20.23 9.38 -4.97
N VAL A 406 20.28 9.98 -6.15
CA VAL A 406 21.35 10.94 -6.52
C VAL A 406 21.36 12.15 -5.58
N ALA A 407 20.19 12.73 -5.27
CA ALA A 407 20.09 13.84 -4.33
C ALA A 407 20.57 13.48 -2.91
N ILE A 408 20.24 12.28 -2.42
CA ILE A 408 20.68 11.78 -1.11
C ILE A 408 22.19 11.51 -1.07
N LEU A 409 22.77 10.91 -2.13
CA LEU A 409 24.21 10.67 -2.21
C LEU A 409 24.99 11.99 -2.27
N ALA A 410 24.49 12.96 -3.04
CA ALA A 410 25.08 14.30 -3.12
C ALA A 410 25.06 15.00 -1.75
N GLU A 411 23.94 14.98 -1.02
CA GLU A 411 23.85 15.58 0.32
C GLU A 411 24.77 14.87 1.33
N LYS A 412 24.78 13.53 1.34
CA LYS A 412 25.49 12.72 2.35
C LYS A 412 27.02 12.77 2.22
N TYR A 413 27.53 12.88 0.99
CA TYR A 413 28.95 12.73 0.70
C TYR A 413 29.64 13.99 0.15
N ALA A 414 28.93 15.12 0.00
CA ALA A 414 29.56 16.39 -0.31
C ALA A 414 30.58 16.82 0.74
N THR A 415 31.84 16.95 0.31
CA THR A 415 32.91 17.65 1.03
C THR A 415 32.92 19.13 0.65
N ASP A 416 32.72 19.42 -0.64
CA ASP A 416 32.51 20.74 -1.21
C ASP A 416 31.04 20.90 -1.64
N TYR A 417 30.39 21.96 -1.18
CA TYR A 417 29.00 22.26 -1.49
C TYR A 417 28.81 22.95 -2.85
N THR A 418 29.87 23.46 -3.49
CA THR A 418 29.81 23.90 -4.88
C THR A 418 29.50 22.73 -5.82
N TRP A 419 30.15 21.58 -5.59
CA TRP A 419 29.85 20.32 -6.28
C TRP A 419 28.40 19.85 -6.03
N TYR A 420 27.90 19.96 -4.79
CA TYR A 420 26.50 19.65 -4.48
C TYR A 420 25.52 20.49 -5.30
N VAL A 421 25.72 21.82 -5.34
CA VAL A 421 24.89 22.74 -6.13
C VAL A 421 24.94 22.37 -7.61
N ASP A 422 26.14 22.11 -8.14
CA ASP A 422 26.36 21.68 -9.53
C ASP A 422 25.61 20.39 -9.88
N VAL A 423 25.64 19.39 -8.99
CA VAL A 423 24.93 18.11 -9.14
C VAL A 423 23.41 18.33 -9.13
N ILE A 424 22.87 19.09 -8.18
CA ILE A 424 21.42 19.31 -8.09
C ILE A 424 20.91 20.17 -9.27
N LEU A 425 21.66 21.17 -9.73
CA LEU A 425 21.27 21.96 -10.90
C LEU A 425 21.30 21.11 -12.19
N LYS A 426 22.30 20.22 -12.35
CA LYS A 426 22.31 19.22 -13.45
C LYS A 426 21.13 18.26 -13.34
N LEU A 427 20.80 17.79 -12.14
CA LEU A 427 19.67 16.89 -11.88
C LEU A 427 18.32 17.51 -12.27
N ILE A 428 18.08 18.77 -11.89
CA ILE A 428 16.88 19.54 -12.25
C ILE A 428 16.83 19.81 -13.76
N ARG A 429 17.97 20.06 -14.41
CA ARG A 429 18.05 20.26 -15.85
C ARG A 429 17.72 19.00 -16.65
N ILE A 430 18.18 17.82 -16.22
CA ILE A 430 17.99 16.55 -16.96
C ILE A 430 16.60 15.95 -16.72
N ALA A 431 16.13 15.94 -15.46
CA ALA A 431 14.97 15.16 -15.04
C ALA A 431 13.94 15.97 -14.23
N GLY A 432 13.84 17.28 -14.47
CA GLY A 432 13.07 18.23 -13.67
C GLY A 432 11.64 17.83 -13.31
N ASP A 433 10.89 17.16 -14.20
CA ASP A 433 9.52 16.70 -13.95
C ASP A 433 9.42 15.64 -12.83
N TYR A 434 10.50 14.86 -12.67
CA TYR A 434 10.63 13.78 -11.67
C TYR A 434 11.34 14.27 -10.40
N VAL A 435 11.71 15.55 -10.33
CA VAL A 435 12.28 16.16 -9.13
C VAL A 435 11.17 16.46 -8.13
N SER A 436 11.05 15.55 -7.17
CA SER A 436 10.31 15.71 -5.91
C SER A 436 10.52 17.09 -5.28
N GLU A 437 9.45 17.70 -4.76
CA GLU A 437 9.50 19.06 -4.19
C GLU A 437 10.51 19.19 -3.03
N GLU A 438 10.68 18.12 -2.26
CA GLU A 438 11.64 18.07 -1.16
C GLU A 438 13.09 18.32 -1.63
N VAL A 439 13.46 17.95 -2.86
CA VAL A 439 14.82 18.13 -3.39
C VAL A 439 15.11 19.61 -3.64
N TRP A 440 14.16 20.33 -4.25
CA TRP A 440 14.35 21.76 -4.53
C TRP A 440 14.19 22.63 -3.27
N CYS A 441 13.34 22.22 -2.32
CA CYS A 441 13.32 22.81 -0.99
C CYS A 441 14.63 22.57 -0.23
N ARG A 442 15.25 21.39 -0.37
CA ARG A 442 16.49 21.03 0.34
C ARG A 442 17.71 21.79 -0.16
N VAL A 443 17.86 21.98 -1.47
CA VAL A 443 18.96 22.81 -2.00
C VAL A 443 18.85 24.26 -1.55
N ILE A 444 17.63 24.82 -1.47
CA ILE A 444 17.41 26.17 -0.91
C ILE A 444 17.86 26.23 0.56
N GLN A 445 17.45 25.26 1.40
CA GLN A 445 17.88 25.20 2.80
C GLN A 445 19.41 25.14 2.94
N ILE A 446 20.07 24.33 2.13
CA ILE A 446 21.53 24.16 2.19
C ILE A 446 22.25 25.45 1.74
N VAL A 447 21.80 26.10 0.66
CA VAL A 447 22.39 27.36 0.18
C VAL A 447 22.15 28.51 1.17
N VAL A 448 20.93 28.62 1.74
CA VAL A 448 20.64 29.65 2.76
C VAL A 448 21.48 29.43 4.02
N ASN A 449 21.65 28.17 4.47
CA ASN A 449 22.44 27.87 5.67
C ASN A 449 23.96 27.99 5.48
N ARG A 450 24.47 28.31 4.27
CA ARG A 450 25.89 28.25 3.92
C ARG A 450 26.36 29.43 3.07
N GLU A 451 26.80 30.47 3.76
CA GLU A 451 27.36 31.71 3.17
C GLU A 451 28.48 31.45 2.15
N ASP A 452 29.28 30.40 2.34
CA ASP A 452 30.41 30.03 1.49
C ASP A 452 30.01 29.66 0.05
N VAL A 453 28.76 29.28 -0.20
CA VAL A 453 28.29 28.87 -1.54
C VAL A 453 27.21 29.78 -2.15
N GLN A 454 26.68 30.76 -1.42
CA GLN A 454 25.57 31.61 -1.87
C GLN A 454 25.87 32.34 -3.19
N GLY A 455 26.99 33.06 -3.26
CA GLY A 455 27.38 33.80 -4.47
C GLY A 455 27.67 32.89 -5.68
N TYR A 456 28.23 31.70 -5.44
CA TYR A 456 28.42 30.70 -6.49
C TYR A 456 27.08 30.16 -7.00
N ALA A 457 26.20 29.75 -6.09
CA ALA A 457 24.88 29.22 -6.41
C ALA A 457 24.01 30.24 -7.17
N ALA A 458 24.03 31.52 -6.76
CA ALA A 458 23.34 32.60 -7.44
C ALA A 458 23.83 32.80 -8.89
N LYS A 459 25.16 32.74 -9.10
CA LYS A 459 25.74 32.84 -10.45
C LYS A 459 25.39 31.62 -11.31
N THR A 460 25.62 30.41 -10.81
CA THR A 460 25.40 29.17 -11.59
C THR A 460 23.92 28.95 -11.91
N VAL A 461 22.99 29.30 -11.01
CA VAL A 461 21.55 29.22 -11.30
C VAL A 461 21.11 30.30 -12.31
N PHE A 462 21.70 31.50 -12.26
CA PHE A 462 21.42 32.54 -13.26
C PHE A 462 21.87 32.12 -14.67
N GLU A 463 23.09 31.57 -14.81
CA GLU A 463 23.59 31.02 -16.07
C GLU A 463 22.72 29.85 -16.57
N ALA A 464 22.15 29.03 -15.66
CA ALA A 464 21.21 27.97 -16.01
C ALA A 464 19.84 28.51 -16.48
N LEU A 465 19.34 29.61 -15.90
CA LEU A 465 18.08 30.25 -16.28
C LEU A 465 18.12 30.94 -17.65
N GLN A 466 19.30 31.41 -18.08
CA GLN A 466 19.48 32.02 -19.41
C GLN A 466 19.30 31.02 -20.57
N GLN A 467 19.31 29.71 -20.30
CA GLN A 467 19.13 28.69 -21.33
C GLN A 467 17.69 28.69 -21.88
N ALA A 468 17.53 28.55 -23.20
CA ALA A 468 16.22 28.58 -23.85
C ALA A 468 15.23 27.55 -23.27
N THR A 469 15.73 26.34 -22.96
CA THR A 469 14.97 25.26 -22.32
C THR A 469 15.29 25.20 -20.82
N CYS A 470 14.48 25.83 -19.98
CA CYS A 470 14.54 25.70 -18.52
C CYS A 470 13.29 24.97 -18.00
N HIS A 471 13.46 24.11 -17.00
CA HIS A 471 12.36 23.42 -16.32
C HIS A 471 11.73 24.32 -15.24
N GLU A 472 10.45 24.14 -14.93
CA GLU A 472 9.78 24.97 -13.92
C GLU A 472 10.45 24.92 -12.55
N ASN A 473 10.92 23.74 -12.11
CA ASN A 473 11.63 23.61 -10.83
C ASN A 473 12.96 24.38 -10.82
N MET A 474 13.60 24.61 -11.98
CA MET A 474 14.76 25.51 -12.09
C MET A 474 14.34 26.97 -11.87
N VAL A 475 13.19 27.37 -12.41
CA VAL A 475 12.62 28.72 -12.21
C VAL A 475 12.24 28.94 -10.73
N LYS A 476 11.75 27.92 -10.03
CA LYS A 476 11.50 27.99 -8.58
C LYS A 476 12.80 28.21 -7.77
N VAL A 477 13.79 27.35 -7.99
CA VAL A 477 15.10 27.44 -7.29
C VAL A 477 15.79 28.76 -7.58
N GLY A 478 15.91 29.14 -8.86
CA GLY A 478 16.53 30.39 -9.26
C GLY A 478 15.74 31.62 -8.81
N GLY A 479 14.41 31.59 -8.82
CA GLY A 479 13.57 32.66 -8.29
C GLY A 479 13.81 32.91 -6.80
N TYR A 480 13.91 31.86 -5.98
CA TYR A 480 14.23 31.99 -4.56
C TYR A 480 15.68 32.47 -4.36
N ILE A 481 16.67 31.78 -4.95
CA ILE A 481 18.10 32.08 -4.76
C ILE A 481 18.44 33.51 -5.21
N LEU A 482 17.91 33.97 -6.35
CA LEU A 482 18.12 35.35 -6.80
C LEU A 482 17.37 36.37 -5.93
N GLY A 483 16.21 36.00 -5.38
CA GLY A 483 15.43 36.86 -4.47
C GLY A 483 16.13 37.16 -3.14
N GLU A 484 16.94 36.22 -2.63
CA GLU A 484 17.81 36.45 -1.46
C GLU A 484 19.17 37.03 -1.86
N PHE A 485 19.88 36.38 -2.80
CA PHE A 485 21.32 36.57 -3.04
C PHE A 485 21.66 37.28 -4.36
N GLY A 486 20.68 37.86 -5.05
CA GLY A 486 20.88 38.60 -6.31
C GLY A 486 21.78 39.82 -6.16
N ASN A 487 21.88 40.38 -4.94
CA ASN A 487 22.81 41.45 -4.55
C ASN A 487 24.29 41.07 -4.76
N LEU A 488 24.67 39.82 -4.44
CA LEU A 488 26.06 39.34 -4.54
C LEU A 488 26.58 39.30 -5.98
N ILE A 489 25.69 39.14 -6.96
CA ILE A 489 26.04 39.06 -8.40
C ILE A 489 25.71 40.35 -9.18
N ALA A 490 25.11 41.36 -8.55
CA ALA A 490 24.70 42.60 -9.20
C ALA A 490 25.88 43.47 -9.70
N GLY A 491 27.10 43.21 -9.22
CA GLY A 491 28.31 43.94 -9.63
C GLY A 491 28.89 43.55 -11.01
N ASP A 492 28.48 42.42 -11.60
CA ASP A 492 28.86 42.04 -12.96
C ASP A 492 27.84 42.63 -13.97
N PRO A 493 28.27 43.39 -15.01
CA PRO A 493 27.38 43.92 -16.04
C PRO A 493 26.47 42.89 -16.72
N ARG A 494 26.85 41.61 -16.74
CA ARG A 494 26.08 40.50 -17.33
C ARG A 494 24.91 40.04 -16.45
N SER A 495 24.96 40.32 -15.15
CA SER A 495 23.95 39.97 -14.15
C SER A 495 23.44 41.22 -13.42
N SER A 496 23.32 42.34 -14.14
CA SER A 496 22.71 43.56 -13.60
C SER A 496 21.26 43.29 -13.14
N PRO A 497 20.73 44.05 -12.16
CA PRO A 497 19.40 43.81 -11.60
C PRO A 497 18.28 43.76 -12.63
N MET A 498 18.38 44.58 -13.69
CA MET A 498 17.43 44.59 -14.80
C MET A 498 17.46 43.27 -15.57
N ILE A 499 18.64 42.74 -15.91
CA ILE A 499 18.78 41.47 -16.64
C ILE A 499 18.30 40.29 -15.78
N GLN A 500 18.59 40.31 -14.46
CA GLN A 500 18.04 39.33 -13.51
C GLN A 500 16.50 39.33 -13.54
N PHE A 501 15.90 40.52 -13.47
CA PHE A 501 14.45 40.70 -13.51
C PHE A 501 13.83 40.26 -14.85
N GLU A 502 14.36 40.72 -15.99
CA GLU A 502 13.90 40.36 -17.34
C GLU A 502 13.96 38.85 -17.57
N THR A 503 15.05 38.20 -17.13
CA THR A 503 15.24 36.74 -17.25
C THR A 503 14.08 35.99 -16.56
N LEU A 504 13.76 36.35 -15.31
CA LEU A 504 12.64 35.76 -14.57
C LEU A 504 11.27 36.14 -15.17
N HIS A 505 11.08 37.40 -15.54
CA HIS A 505 9.80 37.91 -16.06
C HIS A 505 9.43 37.31 -17.43
N SER A 506 10.41 37.03 -18.28
CA SER A 506 10.21 36.33 -19.56
C SER A 506 9.55 34.95 -19.41
N ARG A 507 9.76 34.28 -18.26
CA ARG A 507 9.21 32.95 -17.97
C ARG A 507 7.95 32.97 -17.10
N PHE A 508 7.74 34.04 -16.32
CA PHE A 508 6.64 34.19 -15.37
C PHE A 508 5.28 33.73 -15.92
N HIS A 509 4.90 34.19 -17.12
CA HIS A 509 3.61 33.91 -17.73
C HIS A 509 3.41 32.45 -18.17
N LEU A 510 4.50 31.70 -18.34
CA LEU A 510 4.50 30.31 -18.84
C LEU A 510 4.53 29.25 -17.72
N CYS A 511 4.94 29.63 -16.51
CA CYS A 511 5.02 28.72 -15.36
C CYS A 511 3.67 28.50 -14.66
N SER A 512 3.58 27.49 -13.78
CA SER A 512 2.41 27.27 -12.92
C SER A 512 2.14 28.43 -11.95
N ILE A 513 0.93 28.41 -11.36
CA ILE A 513 0.48 29.39 -10.36
C ILE A 513 1.45 29.44 -9.16
N ALA A 514 1.86 28.29 -8.63
CA ALA A 514 2.76 28.23 -7.48
C ALA A 514 4.12 28.91 -7.75
N THR A 515 4.67 28.72 -8.95
CA THR A 515 5.91 29.37 -9.38
C THR A 515 5.71 30.87 -9.57
N ARG A 516 4.56 31.32 -10.08
CA ARG A 516 4.22 32.75 -10.17
C ARG A 516 4.08 33.39 -8.78
N CYS A 517 3.46 32.72 -7.81
CA CYS A 517 3.38 33.22 -6.43
C CYS A 517 4.76 33.39 -5.79
N LEU A 518 5.67 32.44 -6.04
CA LEU A 518 7.06 32.52 -5.60
C LEU A 518 7.82 33.68 -6.26
N LEU A 519 7.72 33.83 -7.59
CA LEU A 519 8.34 34.93 -8.32
C LEU A 519 7.79 36.31 -7.90
N MET A 520 6.52 36.42 -7.50
CA MET A 520 5.98 37.66 -6.93
C MET A 520 6.69 38.03 -5.62
N THR A 521 7.05 37.06 -4.79
CA THR A 521 7.86 37.27 -3.59
C THR A 521 9.30 37.67 -3.95
N THR A 522 9.89 37.06 -5.00
CA THR A 522 11.19 37.51 -5.56
C THR A 522 11.13 38.97 -6.02
N TYR A 523 10.05 39.39 -6.69
CA TYR A 523 9.90 40.74 -7.21
C TYR A 523 9.80 41.80 -6.10
N ILE A 524 9.09 41.53 -5.00
CA ILE A 524 9.05 42.49 -3.88
C ILE A 524 10.39 42.55 -3.13
N LYS A 525 11.16 41.45 -3.06
CA LYS A 525 12.55 41.48 -2.58
C LYS A 525 13.47 42.28 -3.50
N PHE A 526 13.33 42.16 -4.81
CA PHE A 526 14.03 43.03 -5.77
C PHE A 526 13.68 44.52 -5.62
N CYS A 527 12.45 44.89 -5.24
CA CYS A 527 12.13 46.27 -4.88
C CYS A 527 12.84 46.78 -3.61
N ASN A 528 13.26 45.89 -2.70
CA ASN A 528 14.06 46.22 -1.53
C ASN A 528 15.55 46.35 -1.91
N LEU A 529 16.10 45.31 -2.52
CA LEU A 529 17.52 45.21 -2.88
C LEU A 529 17.95 46.24 -3.94
N PHE A 530 17.07 46.58 -4.88
CA PHE A 530 17.41 47.36 -6.07
C PHE A 530 16.40 48.50 -6.33
N PRO A 531 16.63 49.69 -5.75
CA PRO A 531 15.75 50.85 -5.95
C PRO A 531 15.54 51.25 -7.42
N GLU A 532 16.52 50.96 -8.30
CA GLU A 532 16.53 51.31 -9.72
C GLU A 532 15.41 50.61 -10.52
N ILE A 533 15.12 49.34 -10.23
CA ILE A 533 14.10 48.54 -10.94
C ILE A 533 12.71 48.60 -10.29
N LYS A 534 12.58 49.31 -9.15
CA LYS A 534 11.34 49.42 -8.36
C LYS A 534 10.15 49.92 -9.20
N THR A 535 10.36 50.84 -10.13
CA THR A 535 9.29 51.38 -11.00
C THR A 535 8.73 50.34 -11.95
N HIS A 536 9.58 49.59 -12.66
CA HIS A 536 9.18 48.51 -13.57
C HIS A 536 8.41 47.40 -12.82
N ILE A 537 8.89 47.01 -11.66
CA ILE A 537 8.21 46.00 -10.83
C ILE A 537 6.84 46.51 -10.36
N GLN A 538 6.73 47.78 -9.96
CA GLN A 538 5.45 48.38 -9.58
C GLN A 538 4.44 48.48 -10.73
N GLU A 539 4.88 48.64 -11.97
CA GLU A 539 4.01 48.61 -13.15
C GLU A 539 3.47 47.20 -13.39
N ILE A 540 4.32 46.18 -13.26
CA ILE A 540 3.94 44.77 -13.42
C ILE A 540 3.03 44.29 -12.28
N LEU A 541 3.28 44.70 -11.03
CA LEU A 541 2.37 44.47 -9.90
C LEU A 541 1.03 45.21 -10.05
N ARG A 542 1.00 46.34 -10.77
CA ARG A 542 -0.22 47.11 -11.09
C ARG A 542 -0.98 46.56 -12.30
N SER A 543 -0.40 45.64 -13.07
CA SER A 543 -1.04 45.05 -14.24
C SER A 543 -2.37 44.39 -13.88
N ASP A 544 -3.44 44.69 -14.62
CA ASP A 544 -4.79 44.14 -14.40
C ASP A 544 -4.79 42.60 -14.44
N THR A 545 -3.90 41.98 -15.23
CA THR A 545 -3.70 40.52 -15.31
C THR A 545 -3.32 39.89 -13.96
N ASN A 546 -2.63 40.64 -13.10
CA ASN A 546 -2.20 40.21 -11.78
C ASN A 546 -3.22 40.64 -10.70
N LEU A 547 -3.73 41.88 -10.76
CA LEU A 547 -4.68 42.39 -9.76
C LEU A 547 -6.09 41.77 -9.84
N ARG A 548 -6.52 41.34 -11.04
CA ARG A 548 -7.82 40.69 -11.28
C ARG A 548 -7.67 39.22 -11.66
N ASN A 549 -6.59 38.59 -11.19
CA ASN A 549 -6.40 37.16 -11.40
C ASN A 549 -7.51 36.36 -10.68
N PRO A 550 -8.08 35.31 -11.29
CA PRO A 550 -9.06 34.45 -10.61
C PRO A 550 -8.44 33.58 -9.51
N ASP A 551 -7.11 33.43 -9.49
CA ASP A 551 -6.40 32.73 -8.40
C ASP A 551 -6.17 33.66 -7.19
N ALA A 552 -6.64 33.22 -6.03
CA ALA A 552 -6.63 34.01 -4.80
C ALA A 552 -5.22 34.27 -4.25
N GLU A 553 -4.28 33.33 -4.38
CA GLU A 553 -2.90 33.51 -3.92
C GLU A 553 -2.18 34.56 -4.78
N LEU A 554 -2.29 34.48 -6.10
CA LEU A 554 -1.72 35.47 -7.01
C LEU A 554 -2.32 36.86 -6.80
N GLN A 555 -3.65 36.94 -6.67
CA GLN A 555 -4.35 38.20 -6.41
C GLN A 555 -3.91 38.83 -5.08
N GLN A 556 -3.87 38.04 -4.00
CA GLN A 556 -3.45 38.51 -2.68
C GLN A 556 -2.01 39.05 -2.72
N ARG A 557 -1.07 38.28 -3.28
CA ARG A 557 0.35 38.67 -3.43
C ARG A 557 0.50 39.94 -4.26
N ALA A 558 -0.19 40.04 -5.40
CA ALA A 558 -0.11 41.23 -6.26
C ALA A 558 -0.63 42.49 -5.56
N VAL A 559 -1.78 42.39 -4.87
CA VAL A 559 -2.39 43.53 -4.16
C VAL A 559 -1.54 43.94 -2.95
N GLU A 560 -1.10 42.99 -2.12
CA GLU A 560 -0.34 43.29 -0.89
C GLU A 560 1.05 43.86 -1.21
N TYR A 561 1.79 43.29 -2.18
CA TYR A 561 3.10 43.80 -2.59
C TYR A 561 3.01 45.15 -3.31
N LEU A 562 1.93 45.40 -4.08
CA LEU A 562 1.68 46.71 -4.67
C LEU A 562 1.43 47.78 -3.61
N GLN A 563 0.71 47.46 -2.52
CA GLN A 563 0.50 48.41 -1.43
C GLN A 563 1.76 48.58 -0.57
N LEU A 564 2.44 47.49 -0.22
CA LEU A 564 3.69 47.51 0.56
C LEU A 564 4.74 48.39 -0.11
N SER A 565 4.96 48.23 -1.43
CA SER A 565 5.94 49.01 -2.18
C SER A 565 5.62 50.51 -2.32
N LYS A 566 4.35 50.90 -2.11
CA LYS A 566 3.86 52.30 -2.21
C LYS A 566 3.77 53.02 -0.86
N VAL A 567 3.34 52.32 0.18
CA VAL A 567 2.93 52.91 1.46
C VAL A 567 4.03 52.82 2.53
N ALA A 568 4.87 51.78 2.48
CA ALA A 568 5.96 51.64 3.45
C ALA A 568 7.08 52.65 3.20
N SER A 569 7.64 53.20 4.28
CA SER A 569 8.95 53.87 4.24
C SER A 569 10.05 52.88 3.85
N PRO A 570 11.17 53.33 3.27
CA PRO A 570 12.26 52.43 2.89
C PRO A 570 12.77 51.61 4.08
N ASP A 571 12.86 52.19 5.27
CA ASP A 571 13.32 51.51 6.49
C ASP A 571 12.37 50.36 6.91
N VAL A 572 11.05 50.60 6.86
CA VAL A 572 10.04 49.57 7.18
C VAL A 572 10.01 48.48 6.13
N LEU A 573 10.19 48.85 4.85
CA LEU A 573 10.26 47.89 3.75
C LEU A 573 11.53 47.03 3.85
N ALA A 574 12.65 47.61 4.27
CA ALA A 574 13.89 46.89 4.55
C ALA A 574 13.69 45.89 5.69
N THR A 575 13.14 46.30 6.85
CA THR A 575 12.92 45.42 8.01
C THR A 575 11.93 44.26 7.72
N ILE A 576 10.91 44.49 6.88
CA ILE A 576 9.96 43.42 6.51
C ILE A 576 10.58 42.42 5.52
N LEU A 577 11.57 42.85 4.75
CA LEU A 577 12.18 42.08 3.66
C LEU A 577 13.67 41.84 3.91
N GLU A 578 14.05 41.68 5.18
CA GLU A 578 15.38 41.24 5.60
C GLU A 578 15.70 39.83 5.06
N GLU A 579 16.98 39.47 5.10
CA GLU A 579 17.46 38.14 4.71
C GLU A 579 16.82 37.07 5.61
N MET A 580 16.41 35.96 5.00
CA MET A 580 15.71 34.89 5.73
C MET A 580 16.64 34.25 6.78
N PRO A 581 16.17 34.05 8.03
CA PRO A 581 16.98 33.38 9.05
C PRO A 581 17.26 31.92 8.66
N LEU A 582 18.42 31.42 9.12
CA LEU A 582 18.90 30.07 8.84
C LEU A 582 17.85 29.02 9.24
N PHE A 583 17.64 28.02 8.38
CA PHE A 583 16.69 26.94 8.64
C PHE A 583 17.19 26.01 9.75
N PRO A 584 16.30 25.59 10.69
CA PRO A 584 16.68 24.63 11.72
C PRO A 584 17.04 23.27 11.12
N GLU A 585 18.04 22.61 11.70
CA GLU A 585 18.43 21.25 11.31
C GLU A 585 17.26 20.28 11.57
N LYS A 586 16.75 19.70 10.49
CA LYS A 586 15.75 18.62 10.51
C LYS A 586 16.37 17.35 9.96
N GLU A 587 15.87 16.20 10.41
CA GLU A 587 16.13 14.92 9.75
C GLU A 587 15.80 15.01 8.25
N SER A 588 16.68 14.52 7.38
CA SER A 588 16.56 14.72 5.93
C SER A 588 15.24 14.14 5.40
N SER A 589 14.31 15.02 5.00
CA SER A 589 13.00 14.66 4.44
C SER A 589 13.11 13.66 3.29
N LEU A 590 14.15 13.81 2.47
CA LEU A 590 14.50 12.91 1.36
C LEU A 590 14.59 11.43 1.78
N LEU A 591 15.16 11.14 2.97
CA LEU A 591 15.24 9.76 3.49
C LEU A 591 13.88 9.25 3.96
N ALA A 592 13.04 10.12 4.55
CA ALA A 592 11.69 9.78 4.94
C ALA A 592 10.79 9.51 3.72
N LYS A 593 11.00 10.22 2.61
CA LYS A 593 10.31 9.96 1.34
C LYS A 593 10.83 8.72 0.63
N LEU A 594 12.15 8.46 0.62
CA LEU A 594 12.69 7.22 0.06
C LEU A 594 12.10 5.98 0.76
N LYS A 595 12.02 5.99 2.10
CA LYS A 595 11.38 4.92 2.88
C LYS A 595 9.87 4.74 2.61
N LYS A 596 9.18 5.78 2.16
CA LYS A 596 7.76 5.70 1.73
C LYS A 596 7.60 5.32 0.26
N SER A 597 8.61 5.56 -0.56
CA SER A 597 8.62 5.32 -2.00
C SER A 597 9.08 3.91 -2.38
N GLN A 598 9.88 3.27 -1.53
CA GLN A 598 10.15 1.84 -1.69
C GLN A 598 8.84 1.07 -1.49
N PRO A 599 8.46 0.17 -2.41
CA PRO A 599 7.33 -0.70 -2.17
C PRO A 599 7.65 -1.53 -0.93
N GLN A 600 6.76 -1.50 0.06
CA GLN A 600 6.80 -2.47 1.14
C GLN A 600 6.61 -3.85 0.50
N THR A 601 7.71 -4.61 0.37
CA THR A 601 7.62 -6.06 0.50
C THR A 601 6.83 -6.35 1.77
N GLU A 602 5.98 -7.37 1.75
CA GLU A 602 5.22 -7.82 2.92
C GLU A 602 6.16 -8.49 3.95
N ASP A 603 7.14 -7.74 4.42
CA ASP A 603 7.84 -8.01 5.66
C ASP A 603 6.83 -7.79 6.79
N LEU A 604 6.40 -8.91 7.36
CA LEU A 604 5.54 -9.01 8.55
C LEU A 604 6.30 -8.56 9.81
N ASP A 605 6.89 -7.36 9.77
CA ASP A 605 7.53 -6.70 10.91
C ASP A 605 6.49 -5.85 11.63
N SER A 606 5.71 -6.52 12.49
CA SER A 606 5.00 -5.85 13.57
C SER A 606 6.02 -5.17 14.49
N SER A 607 6.02 -3.84 14.47
CA SER A 607 6.93 -2.96 15.22
C SER A 607 7.15 -3.37 16.68
N GLN A 608 8.36 -3.85 16.99
CA GLN A 608 8.99 -3.73 18.30
C GLN A 608 10.38 -3.14 18.13
N THR A 609 10.51 -1.84 18.41
CA THR A 609 11.81 -1.16 18.48
C THR A 609 12.47 -1.45 19.82
N GLU A 610 13.33 -2.46 19.87
CA GLU A 610 14.32 -2.55 20.96
C GLU A 610 15.43 -1.50 20.78
N PRO A 611 15.82 -0.77 21.85
CA PRO A 611 16.89 0.21 21.76
C PRO A 611 18.26 -0.49 21.75
N LYS A 612 18.88 -0.59 20.56
CA LYS A 612 20.27 -1.06 20.43
C LYS A 612 21.25 -0.12 21.15
N HIS A 613 21.66 -0.53 22.34
CA HIS A 613 22.63 0.17 23.17
C HIS A 613 24.02 0.16 22.49
N ARG A 614 24.46 1.29 21.94
CA ARG A 614 25.85 1.47 21.47
C ARG A 614 26.74 1.80 22.69
N PRO A 615 27.82 1.04 22.98
CA PRO A 615 28.77 1.43 24.00
C PRO A 615 29.72 2.51 23.45
N SER A 616 29.48 3.78 23.80
CA SER A 616 30.41 4.87 23.50
C SER A 616 31.62 4.79 24.42
N ALA A 617 32.81 4.59 23.84
CA ALA A 617 34.07 4.65 24.57
C ALA A 617 34.36 6.09 25.04
N ILE A 618 34.43 6.30 26.35
CA ILE A 618 34.83 7.57 26.96
C ILE A 618 36.32 7.49 27.29
N MET A 619 37.12 8.39 26.70
CA MET A 619 38.54 8.52 27.02
C MET A 619 38.75 9.03 28.46
N SER A 620 39.77 8.51 29.12
CA SER A 620 40.17 8.88 30.47
C SER A 620 40.93 10.20 30.53
N SER A 621 40.51 11.14 31.39
CA SER A 621 41.41 12.15 31.97
C SER A 621 41.04 12.48 33.43
N THR A 622 41.94 12.04 34.31
CA THR A 622 42.09 12.33 35.74
C THR A 622 41.75 13.75 36.22
N THR A 623 41.11 13.92 37.39
CA THR A 623 41.77 14.41 38.64
C THR A 623 40.84 14.55 39.88
N ASN A 624 41.31 13.99 41.01
CA ASN A 624 41.23 14.40 42.43
C ASN A 624 39.92 14.80 43.19
N ALA A 625 39.81 14.18 44.37
CA ALA A 625 38.85 14.25 45.52
C ALA A 625 38.82 15.61 46.30
N PRO A 626 38.13 15.80 47.49
CA PRO A 626 37.37 14.86 48.36
C PRO A 626 36.02 15.35 49.01
N LYS A 627 35.42 14.49 49.87
CA LYS A 627 34.27 14.71 50.83
C LYS A 627 34.69 15.52 52.10
N PRO A 628 33.86 15.94 53.11
CA PRO A 628 32.60 15.31 53.65
C PRO A 628 31.49 16.18 54.37
N GLY A 629 30.43 15.52 54.88
CA GLY A 629 29.47 15.99 55.94
C GLY A 629 28.19 16.70 55.45
N THR A 630 26.99 16.62 56.07
CA THR A 630 26.46 15.86 57.25
C THR A 630 24.91 15.77 57.14
N SER A 631 24.24 14.77 57.73
CA SER A 631 22.76 14.60 57.81
C SER A 631 22.25 14.90 59.25
N PRO A 632 20.95 14.75 59.70
CA PRO A 632 19.87 13.81 59.30
C PRO A 632 18.47 14.44 59.05
N SER A 633 17.51 13.80 58.36
CA SER A 633 16.53 12.81 58.90
C SER A 633 15.27 12.80 57.99
N ALA A 634 14.31 11.85 57.95
CA ALA A 634 14.15 10.53 58.58
C ALA A 634 13.30 9.55 57.70
N SER A 635 13.68 8.27 57.73
CA SER A 635 12.89 7.00 57.82
C SER A 635 11.40 6.85 57.42
N ASP A 636 10.91 5.65 57.04
CA ASP A 636 11.49 4.49 56.31
C ASP A 636 10.33 3.51 55.95
N SER A 637 10.65 2.51 55.14
CA SER A 637 9.82 1.44 54.59
C SER A 637 9.63 0.21 55.52
N SER A 638 8.66 -0.66 55.19
CA SER A 638 8.71 -2.11 55.50
C SER A 638 7.79 -2.93 54.57
N LYS A 639 8.06 -4.24 54.44
CA LYS A 639 7.41 -5.20 53.52
C LYS A 639 6.94 -6.47 54.26
N LEU A 640 6.02 -7.19 53.62
CA LEU A 640 5.80 -8.66 53.65
C LEU A 640 5.32 -9.34 54.96
N LEU A 641 4.18 -10.06 54.92
CA LEU A 641 4.07 -11.54 55.05
C LEU A 641 2.62 -12.07 55.18
N ASP A 642 2.27 -12.98 54.24
CA ASP A 642 1.70 -14.34 54.40
C ASP A 642 0.22 -14.72 54.75
N LEU A 643 -0.14 -15.89 54.14
CA LEU A 643 -1.08 -16.97 54.53
C LEU A 643 -2.62 -16.80 54.69
N SER A 644 -3.34 -17.26 53.63
CA SER A 644 -4.39 -18.32 53.58
C SER A 644 -5.63 -18.32 54.52
N GLY A 645 -6.82 -18.73 54.02
CA GLY A 645 -7.77 -19.46 54.91
C GLY A 645 -9.30 -19.52 54.72
N ASP A 646 -9.89 -19.31 53.55
CA ASP A 646 -11.13 -19.99 53.06
C ASP A 646 -12.57 -19.83 53.72
N VAL A 647 -13.60 -19.91 52.85
CA VAL A 647 -15.04 -20.25 53.06
C VAL A 647 -16.11 -19.23 53.57
N GLN A 648 -17.12 -19.02 52.68
CA GLN A 648 -18.58 -18.75 52.86
C GLN A 648 -19.26 -17.35 52.75
N GLN A 649 -20.02 -17.23 51.64
CA GLN A 649 -21.40 -16.69 51.47
C GLN A 649 -21.73 -15.18 51.39
N LEU A 650 -22.13 -14.80 50.16
CA LEU A 650 -23.37 -14.05 49.81
C LEU A 650 -23.54 -12.57 50.27
N THR A 651 -23.28 -11.61 49.36
CA THR A 651 -24.29 -10.79 48.62
C THR A 651 -23.72 -9.47 48.05
N ASN A 652 -24.18 -9.10 46.85
CA ASN A 652 -24.23 -7.75 46.23
C ASN A 652 -22.95 -6.88 46.07
N GLY A 653 -22.85 -6.21 44.92
CA GLY A 653 -22.05 -4.97 44.77
C GLY A 653 -20.93 -5.00 43.72
N SER A 654 -21.29 -4.79 42.44
CA SER A 654 -20.33 -4.69 41.33
C SER A 654 -19.84 -3.24 41.10
N SER A 655 -18.58 -2.92 41.43
CA SER A 655 -17.91 -1.69 40.94
C SER A 655 -16.40 -1.65 41.29
N ALA A 656 -15.55 -2.33 40.52
CA ALA A 656 -14.08 -2.22 40.65
C ALA A 656 -13.25 -2.58 39.39
N ILE A 657 -13.87 -2.71 38.20
CA ILE A 657 -13.15 -3.06 36.95
C ILE A 657 -13.62 -2.13 35.81
N SER A 658 -13.31 -0.84 35.93
CA SER A 658 -13.64 0.18 34.92
C SER A 658 -12.65 1.35 34.86
N GLN A 659 -11.40 1.15 35.31
CA GLN A 659 -10.37 2.20 35.38
C GLN A 659 -8.99 1.75 34.87
N LEU A 660 -8.92 0.62 34.15
CA LEU A 660 -7.70 0.15 33.46
C LEU A 660 -7.93 -0.15 31.96
N SER A 661 -9.10 0.21 31.42
CA SER A 661 -9.47 0.05 30.01
C SER A 661 -8.99 1.19 29.10
N ASP A 662 -8.58 2.33 29.66
CA ASP A 662 -8.57 3.61 28.92
C ASP A 662 -7.19 3.98 28.32
N ILE A 663 -6.20 3.07 28.36
CA ILE A 663 -4.84 3.33 27.87
C ILE A 663 -4.48 2.47 26.64
N PHE A 664 -5.16 1.35 26.40
CA PHE A 664 -4.95 0.49 25.21
C PHE A 664 -6.27 -0.09 24.69
N GLY A 665 -6.87 0.55 23.68
CA GLY A 665 -8.00 -0.05 22.96
C GLY A 665 -8.81 0.91 22.11
N ASN A 666 -8.51 0.99 20.82
CA ASN A 666 -9.50 1.46 19.83
C ASN A 666 -9.40 0.66 18.51
N LEU A 667 -9.39 -0.66 18.66
CA LEU A 667 -9.69 -1.61 17.59
C LEU A 667 -11.11 -2.14 17.80
N ASN A 668 -12.03 -1.66 16.96
CA ASN A 668 -13.33 -2.26 16.65
C ASN A 668 -14.16 -2.83 17.83
N THR A 669 -14.72 -1.95 18.67
CA THR A 669 -15.89 -2.31 19.48
C THR A 669 -17.15 -2.37 18.60
N SER A 670 -17.56 -3.58 18.26
CA SER A 670 -18.79 -3.86 17.50
C SER A 670 -20.03 -3.73 18.39
N ASN A 671 -20.44 -2.48 18.67
CA ASN A 671 -21.81 -2.24 19.14
C ASN A 671 -22.77 -2.45 17.95
N GLY A 672 -23.54 -3.53 18.01
CA GLY A 672 -24.24 -4.08 16.86
C GLY A 672 -25.32 -3.15 16.28
N PHE A 673 -25.30 -3.01 14.95
CA PHE A 673 -26.51 -2.69 14.20
C PHE A 673 -27.45 -3.91 14.25
N THR A 674 -28.63 -3.74 14.83
CA THR A 674 -29.77 -4.59 14.48
C THR A 674 -30.36 -4.06 13.16
N SER A 675 -30.88 -4.95 12.32
CA SER A 675 -31.32 -4.59 10.96
C SER A 675 -32.59 -3.71 10.88
N ASP A 676 -33.18 -3.37 12.02
CA ASP A 676 -34.51 -2.75 12.13
C ASP A 676 -34.51 -1.31 12.68
N GLU A 677 -33.36 -0.69 13.00
CA GLU A 677 -33.34 0.73 13.38
C GLU A 677 -33.71 1.64 12.19
N PRO A 678 -34.72 2.54 12.30
CA PRO A 678 -35.16 3.38 11.20
C PRO A 678 -34.10 4.41 10.79
N ILE A 679 -33.94 4.60 9.47
CA ILE A 679 -33.03 5.59 8.88
C ILE A 679 -33.85 6.78 8.38
N PHE A 680 -33.57 7.96 8.90
CA PHE A 680 -34.49 9.10 8.86
C PHE A 680 -34.44 9.93 7.56
N ASN A 681 -33.36 9.87 6.77
CA ASN A 681 -33.15 10.71 5.57
C ASN A 681 -33.34 9.99 4.22
N LYS A 682 -34.13 8.90 4.17
CA LYS A 682 -34.32 8.05 2.97
C LYS A 682 -34.80 8.80 1.71
N SER A 683 -35.54 9.90 1.85
CA SER A 683 -35.98 10.75 0.73
C SER A 683 -34.92 11.77 0.31
N ASP A 684 -34.24 12.37 1.28
CA ASP A 684 -33.44 13.58 1.06
C ASP A 684 -32.01 13.29 0.64
N TYR A 685 -31.45 12.13 1.02
CA TYR A 685 -30.10 11.74 0.60
C TYR A 685 -29.99 11.54 -0.93
N LEU A 686 -31.07 11.14 -1.62
CA LEU A 686 -31.11 10.98 -3.08
C LEU A 686 -30.93 12.30 -3.84
N LYS A 687 -31.29 13.45 -3.24
CA LYS A 687 -31.08 14.78 -3.84
C LYS A 687 -29.58 15.09 -4.07
N PHE A 688 -28.70 14.40 -3.35
CA PHE A 688 -27.24 14.52 -3.48
C PHE A 688 -26.64 13.65 -4.59
N ILE A 689 -27.43 12.92 -5.39
CA ILE A 689 -26.91 12.30 -6.63
C ILE A 689 -26.40 13.39 -7.59
N VAL A 690 -27.17 14.49 -7.73
CA VAL A 690 -26.85 15.65 -8.58
C VAL A 690 -26.16 16.76 -7.78
N ARG A 691 -26.58 17.03 -6.53
CA ARG A 691 -25.97 18.08 -5.70
C ARG A 691 -24.65 17.62 -5.08
N GLN A 692 -23.72 18.55 -4.88
CA GLN A 692 -22.47 18.34 -4.13
C GLN A 692 -22.51 18.98 -2.74
N THR A 693 -23.37 19.99 -2.55
CA THR A 693 -23.58 20.70 -1.29
C THR A 693 -25.06 20.78 -0.95
N GLY A 694 -25.38 20.83 0.34
CA GLY A 694 -26.76 20.98 0.81
C GLY A 694 -26.95 20.55 2.25
N ILE A 695 -28.21 20.55 2.69
CA ILE A 695 -28.66 20.11 4.01
C ILE A 695 -29.13 18.65 3.87
N LEU A 696 -28.57 17.76 4.68
CA LEU A 696 -28.82 16.31 4.69
C LEU A 696 -29.94 15.91 5.65
N TYR A 697 -30.05 16.63 6.77
CA TYR A 697 -31.11 16.50 7.77
C TYR A 697 -31.28 17.84 8.50
N GLU A 698 -32.51 18.22 8.84
CA GLU A 698 -32.80 19.44 9.58
C GLU A 698 -34.03 19.28 10.46
N ASP A 699 -33.90 19.75 11.69
CA ASP A 699 -34.90 19.67 12.75
C ASP A 699 -34.93 21.00 13.54
N GLU A 700 -35.76 21.09 14.57
CA GLU A 700 -35.74 22.17 15.57
C GLU A 700 -34.46 22.14 16.42
N ILE A 701 -33.87 20.95 16.61
CA ILE A 701 -32.71 20.70 17.48
C ILE A 701 -31.40 20.95 16.73
N VAL A 702 -31.22 20.33 15.57
CA VAL A 702 -29.93 20.25 14.86
C VAL A 702 -30.12 20.41 13.35
N GLN A 703 -29.15 21.06 12.70
CA GLN A 703 -29.04 21.13 11.25
C GLN A 703 -27.76 20.43 10.78
N ILE A 704 -27.88 19.50 9.86
CA ILE A 704 -26.78 18.68 9.36
C ILE A 704 -26.57 19.02 7.88
N GLY A 705 -25.53 19.80 7.60
CA GLY A 705 -25.07 20.09 6.25
C GLY A 705 -24.03 19.08 5.76
N CYS A 706 -23.87 18.94 4.45
CA CYS A 706 -22.76 18.21 3.86
C CYS A 706 -22.23 18.87 2.58
N LYS A 707 -20.90 18.80 2.40
CA LYS A 707 -20.16 19.17 1.19
C LYS A 707 -19.29 18.00 0.76
N LEU A 708 -19.48 17.49 -0.45
CA LEU A 708 -18.72 16.38 -1.03
C LEU A 708 -17.82 16.90 -2.16
N GLU A 709 -16.52 16.65 -2.04
CA GLU A 709 -15.52 16.87 -3.09
C GLU A 709 -14.92 15.50 -3.45
N ALA A 710 -14.88 15.13 -4.72
CA ALA A 710 -14.36 13.84 -5.17
C ALA A 710 -13.39 14.00 -6.35
N ARG A 711 -12.34 13.18 -6.37
CA ARG A 711 -11.30 13.16 -7.41
C ARG A 711 -10.77 11.74 -7.58
N SER A 712 -10.90 11.21 -8.80
CA SER A 712 -10.54 9.83 -9.12
C SER A 712 -11.20 8.84 -8.14
N ASN A 713 -10.44 8.03 -7.38
CA ASN A 713 -10.98 7.05 -6.42
C ASN A 713 -11.09 7.57 -4.97
N LEU A 714 -10.80 8.86 -4.73
CA LEU A 714 -10.82 9.50 -3.41
C LEU A 714 -11.97 10.51 -3.31
N ALA A 715 -12.63 10.54 -2.16
CA ALA A 715 -13.63 11.55 -1.84
C ALA A 715 -13.43 12.12 -0.43
N ARG A 716 -13.69 13.42 -0.30
CA ARG A 716 -13.60 14.20 0.94
C ARG A 716 -14.99 14.76 1.24
N LEU A 717 -15.58 14.29 2.32
CA LEU A 717 -16.90 14.73 2.77
C LEU A 717 -16.73 15.60 4.02
N GLY A 718 -17.07 16.87 3.90
CA GLY A 718 -17.28 17.76 5.04
C GLY A 718 -18.71 17.64 5.54
N MET A 719 -18.90 17.12 6.74
CA MET A 719 -20.17 17.11 7.48
C MET A 719 -20.20 18.32 8.41
N PHE A 720 -21.30 19.06 8.44
CA PHE A 720 -21.45 20.28 9.23
C PHE A 720 -22.59 20.11 10.22
N TYR A 721 -22.32 20.18 11.52
CA TYR A 721 -23.33 20.00 12.58
C TYR A 721 -23.59 21.34 13.26
N GLY A 722 -24.75 21.94 12.98
CA GLY A 722 -25.21 23.19 13.57
C GLY A 722 -26.18 22.97 14.74
N ASN A 723 -25.85 23.50 15.91
CA ASN A 723 -26.73 23.48 17.09
C ASN A 723 -27.74 24.64 17.01
N LYS A 724 -29.03 24.32 16.89
CA LYS A 724 -30.13 25.32 16.86
C LYS A 724 -30.73 25.61 18.24
N THR A 725 -30.36 24.83 19.26
CA THR A 725 -30.89 25.00 20.62
C THR A 725 -30.18 26.13 21.37
N SER A 726 -30.82 26.62 22.44
CA SER A 726 -30.26 27.64 23.33
C SER A 726 -29.29 27.07 24.39
N ALA A 727 -28.98 25.77 24.34
CA ALA A 727 -28.07 25.09 25.25
C ALA A 727 -26.94 24.43 24.46
N LYS A 728 -25.78 24.20 25.09
CA LYS A 728 -24.70 23.43 24.46
C LYS A 728 -25.10 21.96 24.34
N PHE A 729 -24.67 21.30 23.27
CA PHE A 729 -24.69 19.83 23.19
C PHE A 729 -23.53 19.28 24.00
N THR A 730 -23.73 18.16 24.69
CA THR A 730 -22.72 17.44 25.47
C THR A 730 -22.67 15.98 25.05
N GLN A 731 -21.50 15.35 25.18
CA GLN A 731 -21.25 13.97 24.73
C GLN A 731 -21.57 13.76 23.23
N PHE A 732 -21.20 14.73 22.38
CA PHE A 732 -21.39 14.61 20.94
C PHE A 732 -20.48 13.53 20.35
N VAL A 733 -21.10 12.48 19.80
CA VAL A 733 -20.42 11.30 19.23
C VAL A 733 -21.03 10.97 17.87
N THR A 734 -20.16 10.67 16.92
CA THR A 734 -20.50 10.24 15.56
C THR A 734 -19.80 8.91 15.26
N ALA A 735 -20.56 7.90 14.86
CA ALA A 735 -20.02 6.61 14.41
C ALA A 735 -20.43 6.36 12.96
N ILE A 736 -19.46 6.13 12.07
CA ILE A 736 -19.71 5.73 10.69
C ILE A 736 -19.60 4.21 10.58
N THR A 737 -20.55 3.57 9.90
CA THR A 737 -20.58 2.13 9.69
C THR A 737 -20.83 1.82 8.21
N CYS A 738 -20.00 0.95 7.64
CA CYS A 738 -20.21 0.37 6.32
C CYS A 738 -20.88 -1.01 6.48
N PRO A 739 -22.20 -1.15 6.26
CA PRO A 739 -22.89 -2.41 6.51
C PRO A 739 -22.51 -3.52 5.51
N GLY A 740 -22.41 -4.76 6.00
CA GLY A 740 -22.27 -5.96 5.18
C GLY A 740 -21.11 -5.91 4.19
N GLN A 741 -21.40 -6.07 2.90
CA GLN A 741 -20.39 -6.08 1.83
C GLN A 741 -19.68 -4.73 1.63
N LEU A 742 -20.28 -3.62 2.08
CA LEU A 742 -19.72 -2.27 1.87
C LEU A 742 -18.37 -2.10 2.59
N ALA A 743 -18.14 -2.77 3.72
CA ALA A 743 -16.89 -2.70 4.48
C ALA A 743 -15.65 -3.16 3.68
N GLY A 744 -15.82 -4.04 2.68
CA GLY A 744 -14.75 -4.44 1.76
C GLY A 744 -14.71 -3.65 0.45
N GLN A 745 -15.67 -2.75 0.22
CA GLN A 745 -15.80 -1.96 -1.03
C GLN A 745 -15.42 -0.49 -0.84
N LEU A 746 -15.62 0.06 0.36
CA LEU A 746 -15.52 1.49 0.63
C LEU A 746 -15.02 1.74 2.06
N VAL A 747 -13.90 2.45 2.19
CA VAL A 747 -13.28 2.79 3.48
C VAL A 747 -13.63 4.23 3.84
N CYS A 748 -14.28 4.44 4.99
CA CYS A 748 -14.56 5.75 5.56
C CYS A 748 -13.67 5.98 6.79
N GLN A 749 -12.89 7.06 6.81
CA GLN A 749 -12.15 7.52 7.98
C GLN A 749 -12.64 8.91 8.39
N ALA A 750 -13.39 8.99 9.49
CA ALA A 750 -13.80 10.26 10.08
C ALA A 750 -12.73 10.80 11.02
N LYS A 751 -12.46 12.11 10.94
CA LYS A 751 -11.71 12.82 11.97
C LYS A 751 -12.57 12.92 13.24
N GLN A 752 -11.94 12.75 14.40
CA GLN A 752 -12.55 13.06 15.70
C GLN A 752 -12.90 14.55 15.78
N ILE A 753 -13.93 14.84 16.56
CA ILE A 753 -14.53 16.15 16.79
C ILE A 753 -14.74 16.34 18.29
N ASP A 754 -14.89 17.59 18.71
CA ASP A 754 -15.10 17.93 20.11
C ASP A 754 -16.42 17.36 20.63
N SER A 755 -16.42 16.93 21.89
CA SER A 755 -17.57 16.30 22.56
C SER A 755 -18.62 17.31 23.04
N GLU A 756 -18.39 18.60 22.87
CA GLU A 756 -19.31 19.69 23.17
C GLU A 756 -19.48 20.62 21.96
N ILE A 757 -20.71 21.12 21.73
CA ILE A 757 -21.02 22.08 20.66
C ILE A 757 -21.86 23.22 21.26
N ASP A 758 -21.33 24.43 21.26
CA ASP A 758 -21.99 25.60 21.82
C ASP A 758 -23.30 25.98 21.10
N ALA A 759 -24.21 26.60 21.84
CA ALA A 759 -25.50 27.07 21.34
C ALA A 759 -25.34 28.02 20.14
N GLY A 760 -26.05 27.76 19.03
CA GLY A 760 -25.98 28.56 17.81
C GLY A 760 -24.71 28.40 16.97
N THR A 761 -23.77 27.53 17.38
CA THR A 761 -22.52 27.28 16.62
C THR A 761 -22.65 26.10 15.65
N GLN A 762 -21.75 26.06 14.67
CA GLN A 762 -21.62 24.96 13.71
C GLN A 762 -20.19 24.43 13.70
N ILE A 763 -20.02 23.12 13.91
CA ILE A 763 -18.73 22.44 13.78
C ILE A 763 -18.64 21.69 12.44
N GLN A 764 -17.41 21.49 11.95
CA GLN A 764 -17.13 20.71 10.74
C GLN A 764 -16.39 19.41 11.09
N GLN A 765 -17.02 18.28 10.82
CA GLN A 765 -16.36 16.98 10.76
C GLN A 765 -15.89 16.68 9.35
N LEU A 766 -14.71 16.07 9.24
CA LEU A 766 -14.11 15.75 7.95
C LEU A 766 -13.95 14.24 7.81
N VAL A 767 -14.57 13.67 6.79
CA VAL A 767 -14.59 12.23 6.49
C VAL A 767 -13.87 12.01 5.18
N ASN A 768 -12.74 11.31 5.24
CA ASN A 768 -12.01 10.85 4.06
C ASN A 768 -12.58 9.50 3.63
N VAL A 769 -12.82 9.33 2.32
CA VAL A 769 -13.43 8.13 1.76
C VAL A 769 -12.62 7.62 0.57
N VAL A 770 -12.32 6.32 0.58
CA VAL A 770 -11.59 5.62 -0.49
C VAL A 770 -12.51 4.58 -1.11
N CYS A 771 -12.74 4.70 -2.42
CA CYS A 771 -13.49 3.71 -3.18
C CYS A 771 -12.55 2.56 -3.59
N LEU A 772 -12.59 1.44 -2.85
CA LEU A 772 -11.78 0.25 -3.17
C LEU A 772 -12.34 -0.46 -4.40
N ASN A 773 -13.66 -0.65 -4.43
CA ASN A 773 -14.39 -1.44 -5.41
C ASN A 773 -15.77 -0.84 -5.73
N PHE A 774 -16.44 -1.37 -6.75
CA PHE A 774 -17.85 -1.06 -7.02
C PHE A 774 -18.72 -1.37 -5.79
N PHE A 775 -19.67 -0.46 -5.50
CA PHE A 775 -20.64 -0.57 -4.43
C PHE A 775 -22.03 -0.08 -4.89
N SER A 776 -23.08 -0.61 -4.28
CA SER A 776 -24.48 -0.23 -4.52
C SER A 776 -25.20 0.32 -3.28
N GLN A 777 -24.64 0.13 -2.08
CA GLN A 777 -25.21 0.59 -0.81
C GLN A 777 -24.45 1.81 -0.29
N SER A 778 -25.15 2.77 0.32
CA SER A 778 -24.52 3.94 0.95
C SER A 778 -24.13 3.66 2.42
N PRO A 779 -23.03 4.22 2.93
CA PRO A 779 -22.65 4.06 4.33
C PRO A 779 -23.60 4.82 5.26
N VAL A 780 -23.65 4.42 6.53
CA VAL A 780 -24.57 4.98 7.53
C VAL A 780 -23.75 5.70 8.61
N ILE A 781 -24.24 6.86 9.07
CA ILE A 781 -23.71 7.58 10.23
C ILE A 781 -24.76 7.56 11.36
N LYS A 782 -24.35 7.11 12.54
CA LYS A 782 -25.10 7.24 13.80
C LYS A 782 -24.56 8.46 14.54
N ILE A 783 -25.45 9.39 14.86
CA ILE A 783 -25.12 10.63 15.57
C ILE A 783 -25.86 10.60 16.90
N SER A 784 -25.15 10.86 17.99
CA SER A 784 -25.73 10.90 19.33
C SER A 784 -25.14 12.01 20.18
N PHE A 785 -25.98 12.72 20.92
CA PHE A 785 -25.58 13.74 21.89
C PHE A 785 -26.66 13.95 22.94
N THR A 786 -26.33 14.63 24.04
CA THR A 786 -27.26 15.08 25.07
C THR A 786 -27.42 16.59 24.99
N TYR A 787 -28.62 17.10 25.30
CA TYR A 787 -28.92 18.53 25.30
C TYR A 787 -29.97 18.87 26.34
N THR A 788 -29.97 20.11 26.83
CA THR A 788 -30.94 20.59 27.83
C THR A 788 -32.05 21.39 27.14
N THR A 789 -33.30 20.99 27.35
CA THR A 789 -34.48 21.69 26.82
C THR A 789 -34.80 22.93 27.66
N LYS A 790 -35.62 23.87 27.16
CA LYS A 790 -35.99 25.11 27.86
C LYS A 790 -36.59 24.90 29.26
N ASP A 791 -37.17 23.73 29.52
CA ASP A 791 -37.71 23.32 30.83
C ASP A 791 -36.65 22.72 31.79
N ASN A 792 -35.36 22.91 31.51
CA ASN A 792 -34.21 22.34 32.25
C ASN A 792 -34.13 20.80 32.30
N LEU A 793 -34.91 20.10 31.45
CA LEU A 793 -34.83 18.65 31.29
C LEU A 793 -33.72 18.26 30.32
N GLN A 794 -32.84 17.34 30.73
CA GLN A 794 -31.86 16.70 29.85
C GLN A 794 -32.56 15.68 28.95
N GLN A 795 -32.30 15.75 27.65
CA GLN A 795 -32.75 14.79 26.65
C GLN A 795 -31.58 14.26 25.83
N GLN A 796 -31.73 13.05 25.29
CA GLN A 796 -30.74 12.41 24.43
C GLN A 796 -31.27 12.38 22.99
N PHE A 797 -30.48 12.91 22.06
CA PHE A 797 -30.67 12.74 20.63
C PHE A 797 -29.87 11.51 20.17
N SER A 798 -30.48 10.62 19.39
CA SER A 798 -29.77 9.58 18.64
C SER A 798 -30.50 9.24 17.36
N GLN A 799 -29.83 9.37 16.21
CA GLN A 799 -30.41 9.07 14.90
C GLN A 799 -29.40 8.44 13.95
N ASN A 800 -29.91 7.61 13.02
CA ASN A 800 -29.17 7.00 11.92
C ASN A 800 -29.52 7.69 10.60
N LEU A 801 -28.50 8.08 9.83
CA LEU A 801 -28.64 8.76 8.55
C LEU A 801 -27.76 8.09 7.48
N TYR A 802 -28.25 7.98 6.25
CA TYR A 802 -27.40 7.64 5.11
C TYR A 802 -26.45 8.78 4.80
N ILE A 803 -25.17 8.45 4.59
CA ILE A 803 -24.17 9.35 4.07
C ILE A 803 -24.35 9.44 2.54
N PRO A 804 -24.42 10.65 1.94
CA PRO A 804 -24.71 10.84 0.52
C PRO A 804 -23.48 10.57 -0.39
N ILE A 805 -23.00 9.33 -0.37
CA ILE A 805 -21.93 8.83 -1.23
C ILE A 805 -22.49 7.76 -2.15
N PHE A 806 -22.29 7.97 -3.44
CA PHE A 806 -22.82 7.20 -4.55
C PHE A 806 -21.71 6.92 -5.56
N ILE A 807 -21.81 5.83 -6.31
CA ILE A 807 -20.78 5.43 -7.28
C ILE A 807 -20.53 6.49 -8.38
N ASN A 808 -21.55 7.29 -8.73
CA ASN A 808 -21.40 8.35 -9.73
C ASN A 808 -20.48 9.50 -9.28
N LYS A 809 -20.20 9.64 -7.98
CA LYS A 809 -19.32 10.70 -7.48
C LYS A 809 -17.84 10.46 -7.81
N PHE A 810 -17.48 9.26 -8.24
CA PHE A 810 -16.13 8.87 -8.67
C PHE A 810 -15.97 8.86 -10.20
N PHE A 811 -16.84 9.57 -10.92
CA PHE A 811 -16.71 9.80 -12.37
C PHE A 811 -15.59 10.80 -12.70
N GLU A 812 -14.75 10.42 -13.65
CA GLU A 812 -13.88 11.31 -14.41
C GLU A 812 -14.52 11.56 -15.79
N PRO A 813 -14.86 12.81 -16.15
CA PRO A 813 -15.51 13.13 -17.42
C PRO A 813 -14.56 12.87 -18.61
N THR A 814 -15.05 12.24 -19.67
CA THR A 814 -14.21 11.86 -20.82
C THR A 814 -14.78 12.39 -22.13
N ASP A 815 -14.00 13.21 -22.85
CA ASP A 815 -14.31 13.62 -24.22
C ASP A 815 -13.98 12.50 -25.22
N MET A 816 -14.85 12.28 -26.21
CA MET A 816 -14.62 11.34 -27.32
C MET A 816 -15.43 11.76 -28.56
N ASN A 817 -14.97 11.35 -29.74
CA ASN A 817 -15.69 11.62 -30.99
C ASN A 817 -16.79 10.56 -31.26
N SER A 818 -17.65 10.81 -32.25
CA SER A 818 -18.79 9.93 -32.57
C SER A 818 -18.38 8.51 -32.98
N GLU A 819 -17.31 8.36 -33.78
CA GLU A 819 -16.78 7.06 -34.18
C GLU A 819 -16.27 6.26 -32.97
N GLN A 820 -15.51 6.88 -32.08
CA GLN A 820 -15.00 6.27 -30.84
C GLN A 820 -16.15 5.87 -29.91
N PHE A 821 -17.15 6.74 -29.73
CA PHE A 821 -18.32 6.45 -28.91
C PHE A 821 -19.05 5.22 -29.44
N PHE A 822 -19.45 5.20 -30.72
CA PHE A 822 -20.22 4.08 -31.27
C PHE A 822 -19.41 2.79 -31.42
N ASN A 823 -18.09 2.87 -31.61
CA ASN A 823 -17.22 1.69 -31.60
C ASN A 823 -17.15 1.06 -30.19
N ARG A 824 -16.97 1.87 -29.12
CA ARG A 824 -17.03 1.36 -27.74
C ARG A 824 -18.43 0.91 -27.33
N TRP A 825 -19.47 1.61 -27.77
CA TRP A 825 -20.87 1.23 -27.56
C TRP A 825 -21.15 -0.17 -28.11
N LYS A 826 -20.72 -0.46 -29.35
CA LYS A 826 -20.86 -1.79 -29.99
C LYS A 826 -20.03 -2.88 -29.31
N GLN A 827 -18.89 -2.55 -28.69
CA GLN A 827 -18.08 -3.50 -27.93
C GLN A 827 -18.77 -3.89 -26.60
N LEU A 828 -19.39 -2.93 -25.91
CA LEU A 828 -20.14 -3.14 -24.67
C LEU A 828 -21.59 -3.61 -24.94
N ASN A 829 -21.74 -4.74 -25.63
CA ASN A 829 -23.05 -5.27 -26.07
C ASN A 829 -23.42 -6.62 -25.42
N LEU A 830 -22.87 -6.91 -24.23
CA LEU A 830 -23.24 -8.08 -23.43
C LEU A 830 -24.44 -7.76 -22.52
N PRO A 831 -25.40 -8.69 -22.30
CA PRO A 831 -26.59 -8.43 -21.48
C PRO A 831 -26.30 -8.04 -20.01
N ILE A 832 -25.13 -8.41 -19.48
CA ILE A 832 -24.66 -8.06 -18.13
C ILE A 832 -23.98 -6.67 -18.05
N GLN A 833 -23.64 -6.09 -19.20
CA GLN A 833 -22.96 -4.79 -19.33
C GLN A 833 -23.92 -3.66 -19.73
N GLU A 834 -25.11 -4.00 -20.24
CA GLU A 834 -26.14 -3.06 -20.68
C GLU A 834 -27.35 -3.08 -19.74
N CYS A 835 -27.80 -1.90 -19.30
CA CYS A 835 -29.09 -1.72 -18.65
C CYS A 835 -29.92 -0.68 -19.41
N GLN A 836 -31.17 -1.03 -19.74
CA GLN A 836 -32.12 -0.13 -20.38
C GLN A 836 -33.41 -0.05 -19.55
N LYS A 837 -33.88 1.18 -19.30
CA LYS A 837 -35.17 1.46 -18.66
C LYS A 837 -35.94 2.53 -19.40
N ILE A 838 -37.26 2.48 -19.27
CA ILE A 838 -38.19 3.49 -19.77
C ILE A 838 -38.99 3.99 -18.57
N PHE A 839 -38.96 5.29 -18.28
CA PHE A 839 -39.60 5.90 -17.12
C PHE A 839 -40.21 7.26 -17.46
N ALA A 840 -41.16 7.73 -16.65
CA ALA A 840 -41.77 9.05 -16.79
C ALA A 840 -40.86 10.11 -16.17
N ALA A 841 -40.70 11.25 -16.85
CA ALA A 841 -39.88 12.36 -16.35
C ALA A 841 -40.42 12.91 -15.03
N LYS A 842 -39.52 13.09 -14.06
CA LYS A 842 -39.78 13.80 -12.80
C LYS A 842 -39.48 15.29 -12.90
N SER A 843 -38.51 15.66 -13.76
CA SER A 843 -38.05 17.03 -14.00
C SER A 843 -38.66 17.67 -15.27
N SER A 844 -38.41 18.97 -15.48
CA SER A 844 -38.66 19.68 -16.74
C SER A 844 -37.89 19.02 -17.89
N MET A 845 -38.57 18.75 -19.01
CA MET A 845 -37.95 18.21 -20.24
C MET A 845 -37.28 19.31 -21.10
N GLU A 846 -36.73 20.36 -20.48
CA GLU A 846 -36.00 21.40 -21.18
C GLU A 846 -34.56 20.96 -21.44
N SER A 847 -34.03 21.27 -22.63
CA SER A 847 -32.75 20.71 -23.08
C SER A 847 -31.55 21.18 -22.26
N GLU A 848 -31.66 22.36 -21.64
CA GLU A 848 -30.60 22.98 -20.85
C GLU A 848 -30.58 22.39 -19.42
N ASP A 849 -31.76 22.29 -18.77
CA ASP A 849 -31.94 21.62 -17.48
C ASP A 849 -31.40 20.19 -17.47
N VAL A 850 -31.79 19.39 -18.48
CA VAL A 850 -31.38 17.98 -18.59
C VAL A 850 -29.86 17.86 -18.81
N SER A 851 -29.29 18.72 -19.65
CA SER A 851 -27.84 18.78 -19.86
C SER A 851 -27.09 19.17 -18.58
N GLN A 852 -27.62 20.12 -17.80
CA GLN A 852 -27.03 20.53 -16.53
C GLN A 852 -27.13 19.43 -15.46
N GLN A 853 -28.26 18.73 -15.37
CA GLN A 853 -28.42 17.56 -14.49
C GLN A 853 -27.44 16.43 -14.83
N LEU A 854 -27.29 16.11 -16.13
CA LEU A 854 -26.34 15.09 -16.60
C LEU A 854 -24.87 15.48 -16.36
N SER A 855 -24.51 16.76 -16.55
CA SER A 855 -23.17 17.27 -16.21
C SER A 855 -22.89 17.17 -14.71
N ASN A 856 -23.89 17.49 -13.87
CA ASN A 856 -23.79 17.42 -12.41
C ASN A 856 -23.72 15.97 -11.86
N LEU A 857 -24.06 14.96 -12.68
CA LEU A 857 -23.83 13.55 -12.37
C LEU A 857 -22.32 13.21 -12.28
N GLY A 858 -21.47 13.98 -12.97
CA GLY A 858 -20.03 13.75 -13.13
C GLY A 858 -19.62 13.26 -14.53
N ALA A 859 -20.59 12.89 -15.39
CA ALA A 859 -20.32 12.45 -16.75
C ALA A 859 -20.23 13.63 -17.72
N ARG A 860 -19.41 13.52 -18.76
CA ARG A 860 -19.30 14.53 -19.83
C ARG A 860 -20.47 14.40 -20.79
N VAL A 861 -21.29 15.43 -20.93
CA VAL A 861 -22.31 15.51 -22.00
C VAL A 861 -21.62 15.83 -23.33
N LEU A 862 -21.92 15.05 -24.37
CA LEU A 862 -21.27 15.13 -25.68
C LEU A 862 -22.29 15.58 -26.76
N PRO A 863 -22.29 16.87 -27.14
CA PRO A 863 -23.26 17.39 -28.11
C PRO A 863 -22.98 16.87 -29.53
N GLY A 864 -24.04 16.60 -30.30
CA GLY A 864 -23.93 16.28 -31.74
C GLY A 864 -23.35 14.91 -32.10
N ILE A 865 -23.20 13.98 -31.14
CA ILE A 865 -22.73 12.62 -31.42
C ILE A 865 -23.85 11.72 -31.98
N ASP A 866 -25.06 11.83 -31.45
CA ASP A 866 -26.18 11.00 -31.89
C ASP A 866 -26.79 11.52 -33.21
N PRO A 867 -27.22 10.65 -34.15
CA PRO A 867 -27.92 11.08 -35.35
C PRO A 867 -29.23 11.85 -35.09
N ASN A 868 -29.84 11.69 -33.91
CA ASN A 868 -30.98 12.47 -33.47
C ASN A 868 -30.52 13.62 -32.53
N PRO A 869 -30.70 14.91 -32.89
CA PRO A 869 -30.26 16.03 -32.06
C PRO A 869 -31.03 16.18 -30.73
N ASP A 870 -32.19 15.53 -30.59
CA ASP A 870 -32.93 15.48 -29.30
C ASP A 870 -32.33 14.48 -28.29
N ASN A 871 -31.41 13.60 -28.69
CA ASN A 871 -30.84 12.57 -27.82
C ASN A 871 -29.59 13.09 -27.07
N PHE A 872 -29.53 12.84 -25.77
CA PHE A 872 -28.35 13.15 -24.95
C PHE A 872 -27.42 11.94 -24.86
N VAL A 873 -26.14 12.19 -25.10
CA VAL A 873 -25.06 11.19 -24.99
C VAL A 873 -24.07 11.67 -23.95
N CYS A 874 -23.65 10.78 -23.05
CA CYS A 874 -22.62 11.09 -22.06
C CYS A 874 -21.58 9.97 -21.94
N ALA A 875 -20.37 10.35 -21.54
CA ALA A 875 -19.29 9.40 -21.26
C ALA A 875 -18.45 9.80 -20.05
N GLY A 876 -17.91 8.80 -19.36
CA GLY A 876 -16.97 8.98 -18.27
C GLY A 876 -16.35 7.66 -17.82
N ILE A 877 -15.31 7.76 -17.01
CA ILE A 877 -14.62 6.61 -16.42
C ILE A 877 -14.84 6.69 -14.90
N ILE A 878 -15.30 5.62 -14.27
CA ILE A 878 -15.41 5.53 -12.82
C ILE A 878 -14.10 4.95 -12.27
N HIS A 879 -13.45 5.67 -11.37
CA HIS A 879 -12.18 5.26 -10.78
C HIS A 879 -12.41 4.59 -9.42
N THR A 880 -12.06 3.32 -9.34
CA THR A 880 -11.93 2.58 -8.07
C THR A 880 -10.48 2.13 -7.91
N GLN A 881 -10.02 1.88 -6.69
CA GLN A 881 -8.64 1.43 -6.47
C GLN A 881 -8.32 0.11 -7.20
N ALA A 882 -9.31 -0.79 -7.34
CA ALA A 882 -9.14 -2.06 -8.03
C ALA A 882 -9.22 -1.97 -9.57
N ALA A 883 -9.88 -0.95 -10.15
CA ALA A 883 -10.20 -0.89 -11.57
C ALA A 883 -10.69 0.49 -12.04
N GLN A 884 -10.42 0.80 -13.32
CA GLN A 884 -11.07 1.87 -14.07
C GLN A 884 -12.24 1.30 -14.87
N ILE A 885 -13.42 1.91 -14.75
CA ILE A 885 -14.68 1.38 -15.30
C ILE A 885 -15.25 2.38 -16.31
N GLY A 886 -15.03 2.12 -17.60
CA GLY A 886 -15.58 2.95 -18.67
C GLY A 886 -17.10 2.80 -18.77
N THR A 887 -17.82 3.92 -18.74
CA THR A 887 -19.29 3.93 -18.79
C THR A 887 -19.80 4.94 -19.83
N LEU A 888 -20.74 4.50 -20.64
CA LEU A 888 -21.42 5.27 -21.68
C LEU A 888 -22.91 5.34 -21.36
N ILE A 889 -23.51 6.52 -21.53
CA ILE A 889 -24.91 6.80 -21.22
C ILE A 889 -25.56 7.38 -22.48
N ARG A 890 -26.77 6.91 -22.80
CA ARG A 890 -27.62 7.43 -23.87
C ARG A 890 -29.04 7.63 -23.33
N LEU A 891 -29.49 8.86 -23.32
CA LEU A 891 -30.81 9.26 -22.82
C LEU A 891 -31.63 9.83 -23.98
N GLU A 892 -32.75 9.17 -24.28
CA GLU A 892 -33.60 9.47 -25.43
C GLU A 892 -34.95 10.00 -24.92
N PRO A 893 -35.20 11.32 -24.97
CA PRO A 893 -36.48 11.92 -24.55
C PRO A 893 -37.58 11.68 -25.57
N ASN A 894 -38.76 11.28 -25.10
CA ASN A 894 -40.00 11.35 -25.87
C ASN A 894 -40.89 12.49 -25.35
N LYS A 895 -40.77 13.65 -26.00
CA LYS A 895 -41.53 14.88 -25.67
C LYS A 895 -43.05 14.71 -25.82
N GLN A 896 -43.54 13.76 -26.62
CA GLN A 896 -44.97 13.52 -26.81
C GLN A 896 -45.60 12.73 -25.65
N THR A 897 -44.87 11.78 -25.07
CA THR A 897 -45.37 10.91 -24.00
C THR A 897 -44.84 11.29 -22.61
N ARG A 898 -43.93 12.26 -22.51
CA ARG A 898 -43.18 12.63 -21.29
C ARG A 898 -42.41 11.45 -20.66
N MET A 899 -41.93 10.53 -21.50
CA MET A 899 -41.12 9.40 -21.08
C MET A 899 -39.66 9.57 -21.54
N TYR A 900 -38.71 9.12 -20.74
CA TYR A 900 -37.33 8.91 -21.14
C TYR A 900 -37.06 7.43 -21.42
N ARG A 901 -36.27 7.13 -22.44
CA ARG A 901 -35.58 5.84 -22.58
C ARG A 901 -34.10 6.04 -22.25
N LEU A 902 -33.68 5.50 -21.11
CA LEU A 902 -32.30 5.54 -20.63
C LEU A 902 -31.63 4.20 -20.95
N THR A 903 -30.46 4.26 -21.60
CA THR A 903 -29.60 3.10 -21.86
C THR A 903 -28.20 3.40 -21.34
N ILE A 904 -27.68 2.54 -20.47
CA ILE A 904 -26.33 2.66 -19.90
C ILE A 904 -25.55 1.39 -20.25
N ARG A 905 -24.32 1.57 -20.73
CA ARG A 905 -23.38 0.48 -21.03
C ARG A 905 -22.09 0.71 -20.23
N SER A 906 -21.66 -0.28 -19.45
CA SER A 906 -20.47 -0.17 -18.60
C SER A 906 -19.58 -1.41 -18.74
N SER A 907 -18.26 -1.25 -18.56
CA SER A 907 -17.31 -2.35 -18.67
C SER A 907 -17.40 -3.39 -17.55
N ARG A 908 -17.95 -3.02 -16.38
CA ARG A 908 -18.11 -3.88 -15.20
C ARG A 908 -19.58 -4.16 -14.91
N GLU A 909 -19.89 -5.40 -14.59
CA GLU A 909 -21.24 -5.86 -14.24
C GLU A 909 -21.78 -5.14 -12.98
N GLY A 910 -23.10 -4.97 -12.92
CA GLY A 910 -23.82 -4.27 -11.84
C GLY A 910 -23.73 -2.74 -11.87
N VAL A 911 -22.68 -2.16 -12.45
CA VAL A 911 -22.51 -0.69 -12.54
C VAL A 911 -23.60 -0.06 -13.41
N ALA A 912 -23.91 -0.68 -14.56
CA ALA A 912 -24.94 -0.19 -15.46
C ALA A 912 -26.34 -0.20 -14.84
N SER A 913 -26.69 -1.22 -14.04
CA SER A 913 -27.99 -1.28 -13.35
C SER A 913 -28.08 -0.25 -12.23
N THR A 914 -27.08 -0.19 -11.34
CA THR A 914 -27.07 0.78 -10.23
C THR A 914 -27.13 2.23 -10.72
N LEU A 915 -26.39 2.58 -11.77
CA LEU A 915 -26.48 3.93 -12.36
C LEU A 915 -27.84 4.19 -13.01
N CYS A 916 -28.47 3.17 -13.62
CA CYS A 916 -29.78 3.30 -14.23
C CYS A 916 -30.87 3.53 -13.16
N ASP A 917 -30.76 2.84 -12.01
CA ASP A 917 -31.61 3.07 -10.84
C ASP A 917 -31.45 4.50 -10.29
N LEU A 918 -30.20 4.93 -10.04
CA LEU A 918 -29.90 6.27 -9.52
C LEU A 918 -30.38 7.39 -10.46
N LEU A 919 -30.26 7.22 -11.78
CA LEU A 919 -30.73 8.20 -12.76
C LEU A 919 -32.26 8.21 -12.91
N THR A 920 -32.91 7.04 -12.82
CA THR A 920 -34.39 6.93 -12.81
C THR A 920 -35.01 7.62 -11.59
N GLU A 921 -34.28 7.72 -10.47
CA GLU A 921 -34.76 8.43 -9.30
C GLU A 921 -34.68 9.97 -9.43
N VAL A 922 -33.88 10.48 -10.36
CA VAL A 922 -33.49 11.90 -10.48
C VAL A 922 -34.15 12.64 -11.64
N ILE A 923 -34.17 12.02 -12.82
CA ILE A 923 -34.60 12.62 -14.10
C ILE A 923 -36.11 12.44 -14.30
#